data_AF-A0A840TVH9-F1
#
_entry.id   AF-A0A840TVH9-F1
#
_cell.length_a   1.000
_cell.length_b   1.000
_cell.length_c   1.000
_cell.angle_alpha   90.00
_cell.angle_beta   90.00
_cell.angle_gamma   90.00
#
_symmetry.space_group_name_H-M   'P 1'
#
loop_
_entity.id
_entity.type
_entity.pdbx_description
1 polymer ?
#
loop_
_entity_poly.entity_id
_entity_poly.type
_entity_poly.pdbx_seq_one_letter_code
_entity_poly.pdbx_strand_id
1 'polypeptide(L)'
;MKYLLPVCLFFSSTLLAQNIGDRKFVQEVATVYSIEQGLPAGPVDKIYWKDNTLTAQAKGTSYTFQDESWVPATGKSPVRNIEKAPVPKGTRVLAQARYKNSWAVGTDQGLYLYEGKKPVKLYPADSRYSWSLRNVAALTVDSQGRLWFGADEGVGYLDGKQWRLFTGKEGLPYTKFTCAAAGPNGTVWFGTERGAIVAQNDFFRYRASRRWLPNDHVLDIAVQPNGTAWIATRGGISRIEPREMTLEAKADYFTNQVETRHNRMGFIAQNELTKQFQIESSQVAISDNDGMYTAMYGAAQAFRYAATGSAKARELAIRSFRACKWLVDITHEPGFPARVIIPADWHEPVNEQYGREYNKKRQATDPQWKDIYPRFPKSKDGKYLYKIDTSSDELAGHYFFYGIYYDLVAKTEQEKQEVRQVVGDITDHLIRHGYKLTDHDGKVTRWGDFSPEYFSSVYGYDQRGLNSMMMLSFLNVARHVTGDVKYDAEAKKLRDTYQYHIFALHPKEYFPAENVVPWDNNLCLMSLYGLLKYETDPALLLMYRQSLENAWLHISKQKNAFWDTIYESLADEFTRLVDQKAFARTDLFPENHLYAPSVVKTHYRAANHPAYILENLQKIPLDLIGYTMHNTHRLDVVLDGTPGQSEDMGWRTDGLALPVDERAHVRQDRDGFALNASEGDGYSEHEGTFFLLPYYMALYHKLLDR
;
A
#
# COMPACT_ATOMS: atom_id res chain seq x y z
N MET A 1 -22.54 -46.51 1.83
CA MET A 1 -22.35 -45.06 1.59
C MET A 1 -20.90 -44.71 1.87
N LYS A 2 -20.06 -44.63 0.83
CA LYS A 2 -18.67 -44.16 0.93
C LYS A 2 -18.68 -42.71 0.44
N TYR A 3 -18.47 -41.76 1.34
CA TYR A 3 -18.26 -40.36 0.96
C TYR A 3 -16.86 -40.25 0.34
N LEU A 4 -16.82 -40.02 -0.97
CA LEU A 4 -15.64 -39.53 -1.67
C LEU A 4 -15.37 -38.11 -1.15
N LEU A 5 -14.26 -37.91 -0.43
CA LEU A 5 -13.69 -36.58 -0.28
C LEU A 5 -13.35 -36.05 -1.67
N PRO A 6 -13.79 -34.84 -2.05
CA PRO A 6 -13.24 -34.21 -3.22
C PRO A 6 -11.78 -33.89 -2.90
N VAL A 7 -10.87 -34.45 -3.69
CA VAL A 7 -9.51 -33.95 -3.78
C VAL A 7 -9.62 -32.54 -4.34
N CYS A 8 -9.63 -31.55 -3.45
CA CYS A 8 -9.35 -30.17 -3.82
C CYS A 8 -7.94 -30.17 -4.39
N LEU A 9 -7.84 -30.23 -5.72
CA LEU A 9 -6.67 -29.78 -6.44
C LEU A 9 -6.48 -28.32 -6.03
N PHE A 10 -5.56 -28.09 -5.09
CA PHE A 10 -4.97 -26.77 -4.88
C PHE A 10 -4.43 -26.34 -6.24
N PHE A 11 -5.16 -25.47 -6.93
CA PHE A 11 -4.54 -24.66 -7.96
C PHE A 11 -3.38 -23.97 -7.27
N SER A 12 -2.17 -24.25 -7.73
CA SER A 12 -0.99 -23.58 -7.24
C SER A 12 -1.19 -22.09 -7.49
N SER A 13 -1.52 -21.36 -6.42
CA SER A 13 -1.43 -19.91 -6.34
C SER A 13 0.06 -19.56 -6.42
N THR A 14 0.67 -19.75 -7.59
CA THR A 14 2.06 -19.44 -7.83
C THR A 14 2.21 -17.93 -7.87
N LEU A 15 2.48 -17.38 -6.69
CA LEU A 15 3.49 -16.35 -6.44
C LEU A 15 3.70 -15.35 -7.59
N LEU A 16 3.13 -14.16 -7.42
CA LEU A 16 3.30 -12.98 -8.27
C LEU A 16 4.66 -12.28 -8.07
N ALA A 17 5.46 -12.70 -7.07
CA ALA A 17 6.81 -12.19 -6.90
C ALA A 17 7.67 -12.58 -8.10
N GLN A 18 8.18 -11.58 -8.79
CA GLN A 18 9.02 -11.75 -9.95
C GLN A 18 10.44 -12.12 -9.51
N ASN A 19 11.03 -13.10 -10.18
CA ASN A 19 12.47 -13.33 -10.12
C ASN A 19 12.93 -13.68 -11.54
N ILE A 20 13.51 -12.70 -12.22
CA ILE A 20 14.01 -12.85 -13.60
C ILE A 20 15.52 -13.17 -13.64
N GLY A 21 16.12 -13.53 -12.50
CA GLY A 21 17.57 -13.67 -12.30
C GLY A 21 18.18 -12.45 -11.61
N ASP A 22 19.39 -12.58 -11.06
CA ASP A 22 20.17 -11.52 -10.36
C ASP A 22 19.36 -10.65 -9.37
N ARG A 23 18.29 -11.19 -8.79
CA ARG A 23 17.35 -10.48 -7.87
C ARG A 23 16.68 -9.25 -8.49
N LYS A 24 16.54 -9.26 -9.80
CA LYS A 24 15.84 -8.20 -10.53
C LYS A 24 14.36 -8.54 -10.70
N PHE A 25 13.58 -7.49 -10.91
CA PHE A 25 12.16 -7.56 -11.25
C PHE A 25 11.80 -6.48 -12.25
N VAL A 26 10.65 -6.62 -12.90
CA VAL A 26 10.10 -5.61 -13.80
C VAL A 26 9.19 -4.67 -13.02
N GLN A 27 9.58 -3.41 -12.97
CA GLN A 27 8.76 -2.28 -12.55
C GLN A 27 8.10 -1.66 -13.79
N GLU A 28 6.77 -1.67 -13.84
CA GLU A 28 6.04 -0.94 -14.87
C GLU A 28 6.00 0.56 -14.51
N VAL A 29 6.22 1.42 -15.51
CA VAL A 29 6.15 2.88 -15.39
C VAL A 29 5.23 3.42 -16.49
N ALA A 30 4.25 4.22 -16.11
CA ALA A 30 3.34 4.88 -17.03
C ALA A 30 3.79 6.32 -17.34
N THR A 31 3.73 6.71 -18.60
CA THR A 31 3.87 8.10 -19.07
C THR A 31 2.65 8.45 -19.89
N VAL A 32 2.01 9.57 -19.58
CA VAL A 32 0.79 10.03 -20.25
C VAL A 32 1.11 11.16 -21.22
N TYR A 33 0.63 11.04 -22.44
CA TYR A 33 0.73 12.04 -23.50
C TYR A 33 -0.65 12.60 -23.80
N SER A 34 -0.74 13.93 -23.80
CA SER A 34 -1.96 14.69 -24.02
C SER A 34 -1.69 15.89 -24.96
N ILE A 35 -2.58 16.89 -24.94
CA ILE A 35 -2.39 18.16 -25.64
C ILE A 35 -1.07 18.86 -25.30
N GLU A 36 -0.59 18.69 -24.06
CA GLU A 36 0.67 19.27 -23.62
C GLU A 36 1.89 18.68 -24.33
N GLN A 37 1.76 17.46 -24.88
CA GLN A 37 2.82 16.74 -25.60
C GLN A 37 2.53 16.66 -27.10
N GLY A 38 1.73 17.57 -27.65
CA GLY A 38 1.53 17.73 -29.10
C GLY A 38 0.43 16.88 -29.74
N LEU A 39 -0.33 16.10 -28.95
CA LEU A 39 -1.54 15.43 -29.43
C LEU A 39 -2.71 16.43 -29.58
N PRO A 40 -3.70 16.14 -30.43
CA PRO A 40 -4.93 16.93 -30.45
C PRO A 40 -5.80 16.61 -29.23
N ALA A 41 -6.64 17.55 -28.81
CA ALA A 41 -7.65 17.28 -27.79
C ALA A 41 -8.65 16.23 -28.28
N GLY A 42 -8.95 15.23 -27.44
CA GLY A 42 -9.95 14.20 -27.69
C GLY A 42 -9.38 12.82 -28.02
N PRO A 43 -10.15 11.95 -28.69
CA PRO A 43 -9.80 10.55 -28.85
C PRO A 43 -8.63 10.34 -29.83
N VAL A 44 -7.79 9.37 -29.48
CA VAL A 44 -6.82 8.77 -30.39
C VAL A 44 -7.38 7.44 -30.84
N ASP A 45 -7.81 7.37 -32.10
CA ASP A 45 -8.59 6.26 -32.65
C ASP A 45 -7.75 5.01 -32.92
N LYS A 46 -6.48 5.21 -33.32
CA LYS A 46 -5.55 4.12 -33.65
C LYS A 46 -4.11 4.43 -33.27
N ILE A 47 -3.34 3.37 -32.99
CA ILE A 47 -1.91 3.46 -32.76
C ILE A 47 -1.19 2.25 -33.37
N TYR A 48 -0.14 2.50 -34.15
CA TYR A 48 0.55 1.45 -34.88
C TYR A 48 1.96 1.88 -35.32
N TRP A 49 2.78 0.90 -35.70
CA TRP A 49 4.09 1.13 -36.29
C TRP A 49 4.01 1.27 -37.80
N LYS A 50 4.62 2.31 -38.34
CA LYS A 50 4.80 2.55 -39.78
C LYS A 50 6.27 2.87 -40.04
N ASP A 51 6.95 2.05 -40.83
CA ASP A 51 8.37 2.26 -41.20
C ASP A 51 9.26 2.53 -39.96
N ASN A 52 9.11 1.70 -38.91
CA ASN A 52 9.74 1.84 -37.59
C ASN A 52 9.41 3.12 -36.81
N THR A 53 8.45 3.92 -37.27
CA THR A 53 7.97 5.11 -36.58
C THR A 53 6.60 4.83 -35.94
N LEU A 54 6.46 5.12 -34.65
CA LEU A 54 5.18 5.01 -33.96
C LEU A 54 4.25 6.12 -34.47
N THR A 55 3.09 5.72 -34.95
CA THR A 55 2.08 6.61 -35.54
C THR A 55 0.75 6.45 -34.82
N ALA A 56 0.13 7.57 -34.45
CA ALA A 56 -1.21 7.65 -33.90
C ALA A 56 -2.14 8.33 -34.91
N GLN A 57 -3.41 7.93 -34.93
CA GLN A 57 -4.44 8.58 -35.72
C GLN A 57 -5.47 9.21 -34.79
N ALA A 58 -5.75 10.49 -34.97
CA ALA A 58 -6.74 11.23 -34.20
C ALA A 58 -7.45 12.25 -35.09
N LYS A 59 -8.79 12.26 -35.07
CA LYS A 59 -9.61 13.19 -35.89
C LYS A 59 -9.23 13.18 -37.39
N GLY A 60 -8.90 12.00 -37.92
CA GLY A 60 -8.48 11.83 -39.31
C GLY A 60 -7.07 12.33 -39.65
N THR A 61 -6.34 12.91 -38.70
CA THR A 61 -4.95 13.34 -38.86
C THR A 61 -4.01 12.31 -38.23
N SER A 62 -2.85 12.08 -38.85
CA SER A 62 -1.82 11.20 -38.31
C SER A 62 -0.76 12.01 -37.55
N TYR A 63 -0.27 11.46 -36.45
CA TYR A 63 0.78 12.03 -35.62
C TYR A 63 1.89 11.01 -35.44
N THR A 64 3.15 11.43 -35.53
CA THR A 64 4.31 10.57 -35.29
C THR A 64 4.99 10.97 -33.98
N PHE A 65 5.45 9.97 -33.23
CA PHE A 65 6.18 10.19 -31.99
C PHE A 65 7.67 10.43 -32.27
N GLN A 66 8.20 11.58 -31.84
CA GLN A 66 9.59 12.01 -32.03
C GLN A 66 10.01 12.84 -30.81
N ASP A 67 11.19 12.56 -30.23
CA ASP A 67 11.77 13.32 -29.11
C ASP A 67 10.79 13.57 -27.94
N GLU A 68 10.16 12.51 -27.43
CA GLU A 68 9.17 12.55 -26.35
C GLU A 68 7.92 13.40 -26.63
N SER A 69 7.65 13.74 -27.90
CA SER A 69 6.51 14.55 -28.33
C SER A 69 5.80 13.96 -29.55
N TRP A 70 4.54 14.35 -29.74
CA TRP A 70 3.74 13.99 -30.91
C TRP A 70 3.69 15.14 -31.91
N VAL A 71 4.02 14.86 -33.16
CA VAL A 71 4.07 15.86 -34.24
C VAL A 71 3.13 15.42 -35.38
N PRO A 72 2.32 16.32 -35.96
CA PRO A 72 1.52 16.00 -37.14
C PRO A 72 2.39 15.45 -38.28
N ALA A 73 1.99 14.31 -38.83
CA ALA A 73 2.71 13.67 -39.93
C ALA A 73 2.56 14.49 -41.22
N THR A 74 3.67 14.77 -41.90
CA THR A 74 3.68 15.45 -43.19
C THR A 74 3.34 14.47 -44.32
N GLY A 75 2.26 14.73 -45.05
CA GLY A 75 1.80 13.94 -46.21
C GLY A 75 0.46 13.24 -46.01
N LYS A 76 -0.28 13.00 -47.11
CA LYS A 76 -1.52 12.21 -47.07
C LYS A 76 -1.15 10.82 -46.54
N SER A 77 -1.78 10.39 -45.45
CA SER A 77 -1.63 9.02 -44.96
C SER A 77 -2.14 8.07 -46.04
N PRO A 78 -1.29 7.23 -46.67
CA PRO A 78 -1.82 6.14 -47.46
C PRO A 78 -2.60 5.25 -46.49
N VAL A 79 -3.89 5.05 -46.76
CA VAL A 79 -4.71 4.10 -46.02
C VAL A 79 -4.00 2.76 -46.13
N ARG A 80 -3.52 2.23 -45.00
CA ARG A 80 -2.94 0.88 -44.97
C ARG A 80 -4.03 -0.05 -45.50
N ASN A 81 -3.79 -0.69 -46.64
CA ASN A 81 -4.59 -1.83 -47.07
C ASN A 81 -4.28 -2.96 -46.09
N ILE A 82 -4.95 -2.93 -44.93
CA ILE A 82 -4.96 -4.06 -44.02
C ILE A 82 -5.65 -5.18 -44.77
N GLU A 83 -4.94 -6.28 -44.95
CA GLU A 83 -5.51 -7.48 -45.53
C GLU A 83 -6.78 -7.83 -44.74
N LYS A 84 -7.94 -7.79 -45.40
CA LYS A 84 -9.21 -8.05 -44.76
C LYS A 84 -9.48 -9.55 -44.80
N ALA A 85 -9.79 -10.12 -43.64
CA ALA A 85 -10.29 -11.47 -43.59
C ALA A 85 -11.60 -11.58 -44.37
N PRO A 86 -11.93 -12.77 -44.91
CA PRO A 86 -13.26 -12.98 -45.45
C PRO A 86 -14.31 -12.81 -44.33
N VAL A 87 -15.51 -12.36 -44.71
CA VAL A 87 -16.58 -12.02 -43.75
C VAL A 87 -17.62 -13.14 -43.72
N PRO A 88 -17.97 -13.68 -42.54
CA PRO A 88 -19.10 -14.61 -42.42
C PRO A 88 -20.41 -13.89 -42.76
N LYS A 89 -21.25 -14.51 -43.61
CA LYS A 89 -22.52 -13.91 -44.06
C LYS A 89 -23.40 -13.52 -42.88
N GLY A 90 -23.99 -12.33 -42.94
CA GLY A 90 -24.93 -11.83 -41.92
C GLY A 90 -24.29 -11.44 -40.59
N THR A 91 -22.96 -11.28 -40.53
CA THR A 91 -22.25 -10.88 -39.32
C THR A 91 -21.46 -9.59 -39.52
N ARG A 92 -21.19 -8.87 -38.43
CA ARG A 92 -20.31 -7.71 -38.38
C ARG A 92 -18.97 -8.13 -37.80
N VAL A 93 -17.90 -8.01 -38.59
CA VAL A 93 -16.53 -8.25 -38.11
C VAL A 93 -16.15 -7.16 -37.10
N LEU A 94 -15.68 -7.61 -35.94
CA LEU A 94 -15.20 -6.74 -34.87
C LEU A 94 -13.68 -6.82 -34.74
N ALA A 95 -13.11 -8.02 -34.90
CA ALA A 95 -11.68 -8.24 -34.83
C ALA A 95 -11.22 -9.36 -35.79
N GLN A 96 -9.95 -9.35 -36.16
CA GLN A 96 -9.35 -10.37 -37.03
C GLN A 96 -7.88 -10.59 -36.68
N ALA A 97 -7.43 -11.84 -36.77
CA ALA A 97 -6.02 -12.20 -36.57
C ALA A 97 -5.61 -13.33 -37.52
N ARG A 98 -4.34 -13.35 -37.92
CA ARG A 98 -3.75 -14.50 -38.59
C ARG A 98 -3.42 -15.56 -37.54
N TYR A 99 -3.96 -16.76 -37.71
CA TYR A 99 -3.69 -17.90 -36.84
C TYR A 99 -3.24 -19.08 -37.68
N LYS A 100 -1.96 -19.46 -37.54
CA LYS A 100 -1.31 -20.44 -38.41
C LYS A 100 -1.50 -20.04 -39.88
N ASN A 101 -2.00 -20.93 -40.73
CA ASN A 101 -2.26 -20.67 -42.15
C ASN A 101 -3.69 -20.15 -42.43
N SER A 102 -4.45 -19.79 -41.38
CA SER A 102 -5.87 -19.44 -41.46
C SER A 102 -6.15 -18.04 -40.92
N TRP A 103 -7.32 -17.51 -41.28
CA TRP A 103 -7.88 -16.33 -40.63
C TRP A 103 -8.74 -16.74 -39.44
N ALA A 104 -8.50 -16.16 -38.28
CA ALA A 104 -9.45 -16.11 -37.19
C ALA A 104 -10.22 -14.78 -37.26
N VAL A 105 -11.54 -14.84 -37.18
CA VAL A 105 -12.43 -13.68 -37.31
C VAL A 105 -13.42 -13.66 -36.15
N GLY A 106 -13.34 -12.61 -35.34
CA GLY A 106 -14.28 -12.30 -34.28
C GLY A 106 -15.39 -11.40 -34.80
N THR A 107 -16.64 -11.76 -34.52
CA THR A 107 -17.83 -11.02 -34.95
C THR A 107 -18.76 -10.75 -33.78
N ASP A 108 -19.80 -9.97 -34.03
CA ASP A 108 -20.93 -9.78 -33.11
C ASP A 108 -21.64 -11.10 -32.75
N GLN A 109 -21.55 -12.12 -33.61
CA GLN A 109 -22.23 -13.42 -33.46
C GLN A 109 -21.30 -14.60 -33.11
N GLY A 110 -19.99 -14.37 -32.95
CA GLY A 110 -19.04 -15.38 -32.44
C GLY A 110 -17.66 -15.37 -33.08
N LEU A 111 -16.88 -16.40 -32.80
CA LEU A 111 -15.52 -16.60 -33.33
C LEU A 111 -15.54 -17.62 -34.46
N TYR A 112 -14.88 -17.30 -35.58
CA TYR A 112 -14.81 -18.15 -36.76
C TYR A 112 -13.35 -18.40 -37.16
N LEU A 113 -13.05 -19.62 -37.59
CA LEU A 113 -11.78 -19.98 -38.24
C LEU A 113 -12.03 -20.29 -39.71
N TYR A 114 -11.20 -19.75 -40.59
CA TYR A 114 -11.29 -20.03 -42.02
C TYR A 114 -10.43 -21.22 -42.42
N GLU A 115 -11.09 -22.31 -42.80
CA GLU A 115 -10.48 -23.47 -43.42
C GLU A 115 -10.63 -23.33 -44.95
N GLY A 116 -9.57 -22.83 -45.61
CA GLY A 116 -9.65 -22.40 -47.00
C GLY A 116 -10.58 -21.20 -47.17
N LYS A 117 -11.68 -21.36 -47.92
CA LYS A 117 -12.68 -20.30 -48.16
C LYS A 117 -13.93 -20.40 -47.27
N LYS A 118 -14.04 -21.42 -46.41
CA LYS A 118 -15.23 -21.67 -45.59
C LYS A 118 -15.00 -21.25 -44.13
N PRO A 119 -15.88 -20.44 -43.53
CA PRO A 119 -15.83 -20.15 -42.10
C PRO A 119 -16.39 -21.33 -41.30
N VAL A 120 -15.66 -21.73 -40.26
CA VAL A 120 -16.10 -22.68 -39.23
C VAL A 120 -16.31 -21.90 -37.93
N LYS A 121 -17.53 -21.89 -37.41
CA LYS A 121 -17.82 -21.27 -36.10
C LYS A 121 -17.20 -22.12 -35.00
N LEU A 122 -16.45 -21.49 -34.11
CA LEU A 122 -15.84 -22.14 -32.95
C LEU A 122 -16.75 -21.99 -31.73
N TYR A 123 -16.78 -23.05 -30.92
CA TYR A 123 -17.47 -23.10 -29.63
C TYR A 123 -16.45 -23.45 -28.54
N PRO A 124 -15.72 -22.46 -28.00
CA PRO A 124 -14.73 -22.70 -26.97
C PRO A 124 -15.36 -23.38 -25.76
N ALA A 125 -14.71 -24.44 -25.26
CA ALA A 125 -15.16 -25.18 -24.10
C ALA A 125 -13.99 -25.79 -23.32
N ASP A 126 -14.07 -25.70 -21.99
CA ASP A 126 -13.18 -26.35 -21.03
C ASP A 126 -14.01 -27.16 -20.00
N SER A 127 -13.41 -27.58 -18.89
CA SER A 127 -14.12 -28.35 -17.86
C SER A 127 -15.19 -27.56 -17.09
N ARG A 128 -15.20 -26.23 -17.19
CA ARG A 128 -16.09 -25.33 -16.43
C ARG A 128 -17.11 -24.66 -17.33
N TYR A 129 -16.74 -24.38 -18.57
CA TYR A 129 -17.49 -23.51 -19.46
C TYR A 129 -17.61 -24.11 -20.86
N SER A 130 -18.71 -23.78 -21.55
CA SER A 130 -18.91 -24.05 -22.97
C SER A 130 -19.68 -22.88 -23.56
N TRP A 131 -19.07 -22.17 -24.51
CA TRP A 131 -19.54 -20.87 -24.97
C TRP A 131 -19.94 -20.85 -26.44
N SER A 132 -21.11 -20.26 -26.71
CA SER A 132 -21.43 -19.69 -28.02
C SER A 132 -21.19 -18.19 -27.94
N LEU A 133 -19.96 -17.78 -28.25
CA LEU A 133 -19.48 -16.41 -28.06
C LEU A 133 -20.33 -15.34 -28.75
N ARG A 134 -20.38 -14.16 -28.14
CA ARG A 134 -20.92 -12.93 -28.73
C ARG A 134 -19.94 -11.77 -28.56
N ASN A 135 -20.02 -10.81 -29.49
CA ASN A 135 -19.20 -9.59 -29.46
C ASN A 135 -17.69 -9.87 -29.27
N VAL A 136 -17.12 -10.70 -30.15
CA VAL A 136 -15.69 -11.03 -30.13
C VAL A 136 -14.88 -9.86 -30.70
N ALA A 137 -14.69 -8.82 -29.88
CA ALA A 137 -14.05 -7.56 -30.25
C ALA A 137 -12.54 -7.51 -29.98
N ALA A 138 -12.01 -8.49 -29.24
CA ALA A 138 -10.59 -8.66 -28.99
C ALA A 138 -10.14 -10.01 -29.55
N LEU A 139 -9.14 -10.01 -30.43
CA LEU A 139 -8.62 -11.24 -31.05
C LEU A 139 -7.15 -11.04 -31.44
N THR A 140 -6.27 -11.91 -30.95
CA THR A 140 -4.83 -11.86 -31.29
C THR A 140 -4.18 -13.22 -31.13
N VAL A 141 -2.95 -13.37 -31.63
CA VAL A 141 -2.13 -14.56 -31.43
C VAL A 141 -0.88 -14.13 -30.68
N ASP A 142 -0.63 -14.76 -29.53
CA ASP A 142 0.52 -14.39 -28.70
C ASP A 142 1.84 -14.95 -29.25
N SER A 143 2.95 -14.57 -28.61
CA SER A 143 4.29 -15.04 -28.99
C SER A 143 4.54 -16.53 -28.77
N GLN A 144 3.62 -17.25 -28.11
CA GLN A 144 3.65 -18.71 -27.97
C GLN A 144 2.77 -19.41 -29.04
N GLY A 145 2.13 -18.64 -29.92
CA GLY A 145 1.25 -19.18 -30.96
C GLY A 145 -0.13 -19.57 -30.46
N ARG A 146 -0.56 -19.09 -29.28
CA ARG A 146 -1.90 -19.33 -28.72
C ARG A 146 -2.87 -18.29 -29.28
N LEU A 147 -4.05 -18.74 -29.72
CA LEU A 147 -5.10 -17.83 -30.21
C LEU A 147 -5.91 -17.32 -29.01
N TRP A 148 -5.82 -16.03 -28.73
CA TRP A 148 -6.53 -15.36 -27.65
C TRP A 148 -7.74 -14.60 -28.16
N PHE A 149 -8.85 -14.66 -27.43
CA PHE A 149 -10.04 -13.87 -27.69
C PHE A 149 -10.57 -13.21 -26.42
N GLY A 150 -11.24 -12.07 -26.58
CA GLY A 150 -12.12 -11.47 -25.58
C GLY A 150 -13.51 -11.27 -26.17
N ALA A 151 -14.53 -11.65 -25.39
CA ALA A 151 -15.94 -11.66 -25.75
C ALA A 151 -16.82 -11.26 -24.55
N ASP A 152 -18.13 -11.10 -24.76
CA ASP A 152 -19.06 -10.78 -23.66
C ASP A 152 -19.03 -11.84 -22.54
N GLU A 153 -18.82 -13.10 -22.91
CA GLU A 153 -18.75 -14.23 -21.98
C GLU A 153 -17.47 -14.25 -21.13
N GLY A 154 -16.37 -13.62 -21.58
CA GLY A 154 -15.08 -13.67 -20.92
C GLY A 154 -13.88 -13.63 -21.87
N VAL A 155 -12.73 -14.07 -21.36
CA VAL A 155 -11.48 -14.25 -22.13
C VAL A 155 -11.21 -15.74 -22.28
N GLY A 156 -10.62 -16.13 -23.40
CA GLY A 156 -10.07 -17.47 -23.53
C GLY A 156 -8.92 -17.55 -24.52
N TYR A 157 -8.16 -18.63 -24.41
CA TYR A 157 -7.13 -18.96 -25.39
C TYR A 157 -7.12 -20.43 -25.78
N LEU A 158 -6.72 -20.69 -27.02
CA LEU A 158 -6.51 -22.02 -27.57
C LEU A 158 -5.03 -22.39 -27.47
N ASP A 159 -4.72 -23.34 -26.60
CA ASP A 159 -3.40 -23.95 -26.47
C ASP A 159 -3.40 -25.35 -27.06
N GLY A 160 -2.73 -25.50 -28.22
CA GLY A 160 -2.81 -26.72 -29.03
C GLY A 160 -4.24 -27.01 -29.50
N LYS A 161 -4.94 -27.91 -28.78
CA LYS A 161 -6.33 -28.31 -29.03
C LYS A 161 -7.26 -28.01 -27.86
N GLN A 162 -6.74 -27.51 -26.74
CA GLN A 162 -7.49 -27.29 -25.52
C GLN A 162 -7.78 -25.81 -25.33
N TRP A 163 -9.02 -25.49 -24.97
CA TRP A 163 -9.38 -24.15 -24.56
C TRP A 163 -9.13 -23.96 -23.07
N ARG A 164 -8.72 -22.75 -22.71
CA ARG A 164 -8.74 -22.25 -21.34
C ARG A 164 -9.59 -20.99 -21.31
N LEU A 165 -10.57 -20.96 -20.41
CA LEU A 165 -11.64 -19.97 -20.38
C LEU A 165 -11.70 -19.29 -19.01
N PHE A 166 -11.91 -17.97 -18.99
CA PHE A 166 -11.81 -17.13 -17.80
C PHE A 166 -12.94 -16.10 -17.73
N THR A 167 -13.52 -15.97 -16.54
CA THR A 167 -14.53 -14.98 -16.16
C THR A 167 -14.03 -14.19 -14.95
N GLY A 168 -14.88 -13.32 -14.38
CA GLY A 168 -14.56 -12.65 -13.10
C GLY A 168 -14.23 -13.62 -11.97
N LYS A 169 -14.78 -14.84 -11.97
CA LYS A 169 -14.45 -15.89 -11.00
C LYS A 169 -12.98 -16.30 -11.04
N GLU A 170 -12.34 -16.19 -12.20
CA GLU A 170 -10.93 -16.50 -12.41
C GLU A 170 -10.02 -15.26 -12.39
N GLY A 171 -10.54 -14.08 -12.03
CA GLY A 171 -9.74 -12.86 -11.93
C GLY A 171 -9.86 -11.91 -13.11
N LEU A 172 -10.74 -12.16 -14.09
CA LEU A 172 -10.95 -11.23 -15.21
C LEU A 172 -11.71 -9.97 -14.75
N PRO A 173 -11.13 -8.75 -14.83
CA PRO A 173 -11.77 -7.57 -14.25
C PRO A 173 -12.98 -7.05 -15.02
N TYR A 174 -13.03 -7.25 -16.34
CA TYR A 174 -14.04 -6.61 -17.20
C TYR A 174 -14.17 -7.33 -18.56
N THR A 175 -15.35 -7.26 -19.20
CA THR A 175 -15.65 -8.00 -20.45
C THR A 175 -16.08 -7.15 -21.65
N LYS A 176 -16.19 -5.82 -21.52
CA LYS A 176 -16.46 -4.95 -22.68
C LYS A 176 -15.18 -4.59 -23.40
N PHE A 177 -14.68 -5.53 -24.20
CA PHE A 177 -13.44 -5.43 -24.96
C PHE A 177 -13.56 -4.50 -26.18
N THR A 178 -12.47 -3.83 -26.53
CA THR A 178 -12.36 -2.94 -27.69
C THR A 178 -11.27 -3.37 -28.67
N CYS A 179 -10.17 -3.95 -28.18
CA CYS A 179 -9.04 -4.41 -28.99
C CYS A 179 -8.16 -5.41 -28.22
N ALA A 180 -7.22 -6.06 -28.91
CA ALA A 180 -6.18 -6.86 -28.29
C ALA A 180 -4.85 -6.74 -29.04
N ALA A 181 -3.74 -6.77 -28.30
CA ALA A 181 -2.38 -6.72 -28.83
C ALA A 181 -1.49 -7.75 -28.13
N ALA A 182 -0.75 -8.53 -28.91
CA ALA A 182 0.20 -9.49 -28.37
C ALA A 182 1.50 -8.78 -27.94
N GLY A 183 2.03 -9.18 -26.79
CA GLY A 183 3.33 -8.78 -26.28
C GLY A 183 4.34 -9.94 -26.26
N PRO A 184 5.54 -9.68 -25.71
CA PRO A 184 6.55 -10.72 -25.54
C PRO A 184 6.14 -11.75 -24.48
N ASN A 185 6.77 -12.93 -24.54
CA ASN A 185 6.69 -13.99 -23.52
C ASN A 185 5.26 -14.48 -23.23
N GLY A 186 4.38 -14.53 -24.24
CA GLY A 186 2.99 -14.97 -24.12
C GLY A 186 2.05 -13.95 -23.46
N THR A 187 2.50 -12.70 -23.25
CA THR A 187 1.67 -11.62 -22.72
C THR A 187 0.67 -11.16 -23.78
N VAL A 188 -0.56 -10.84 -23.36
CA VAL A 188 -1.58 -10.22 -24.21
C VAL A 188 -2.18 -9.02 -23.49
N TRP A 189 -2.24 -7.90 -24.19
CA TRP A 189 -2.95 -6.70 -23.74
C TRP A 189 -4.33 -6.68 -24.35
N PHE A 190 -5.35 -6.47 -23.52
CA PHE A 190 -6.73 -6.28 -23.92
C PHE A 190 -7.16 -4.84 -23.61
N GLY A 191 -7.59 -4.11 -24.63
CA GLY A 191 -8.27 -2.84 -24.43
C GLY A 191 -9.74 -3.07 -24.09
N THR A 192 -10.27 -2.26 -23.18
CA THR A 192 -11.68 -2.31 -22.78
C THR A 192 -12.28 -0.90 -22.67
N GLU A 193 -13.60 -0.83 -22.48
CA GLU A 193 -14.27 0.45 -22.20
C GLU A 193 -13.92 1.03 -20.81
N ARG A 194 -13.34 0.23 -19.92
CA ARG A 194 -12.91 0.61 -18.57
C ARG A 194 -11.53 0.02 -18.30
N GLY A 195 -10.47 0.64 -18.79
CA GLY A 195 -9.08 0.26 -18.56
C GLY A 195 -8.52 -0.75 -19.57
N ALA A 196 -7.24 -1.07 -19.39
CA ALA A 196 -6.56 -2.16 -20.09
C ALA A 196 -6.33 -3.35 -19.15
N ILE A 197 -6.42 -4.56 -19.69
CA ILE A 197 -6.16 -5.81 -18.97
C ILE A 197 -4.92 -6.46 -19.57
N VAL A 198 -3.93 -6.76 -18.73
CA VAL A 198 -2.73 -7.52 -19.12
C VAL A 198 -2.93 -8.97 -18.71
N ALA A 199 -3.04 -9.86 -19.69
CA ALA A 199 -3.11 -11.29 -19.48
C ALA A 199 -1.71 -11.92 -19.66
N GLN A 200 -1.32 -12.75 -18.72
CA GLN A 200 -0.11 -13.56 -18.81
C GLN A 200 -0.42 -14.96 -18.30
N ASN A 201 -0.62 -15.89 -19.23
CA ASN A 201 -1.23 -17.20 -18.93
C ASN A 201 -2.58 -16.98 -18.23
N ASP A 202 -2.80 -17.61 -17.08
CA ASP A 202 -4.10 -17.61 -16.41
C ASP A 202 -4.26 -16.44 -15.42
N PHE A 203 -3.35 -15.46 -15.47
CA PHE A 203 -3.32 -14.29 -14.58
C PHE A 203 -3.64 -13.00 -15.32
N PHE A 204 -4.42 -12.14 -14.65
CA PHE A 204 -4.85 -10.85 -15.17
C PHE A 204 -4.36 -9.73 -14.25
N ARG A 205 -3.80 -8.67 -14.84
CA ARG A 205 -3.49 -7.40 -14.18
C ARG A 205 -4.30 -6.29 -14.80
N TYR A 206 -4.69 -5.30 -14.01
CA TYR A 206 -5.56 -4.23 -14.45
C TYR A 206 -4.85 -2.88 -14.46
N ARG A 207 -4.98 -2.14 -15.56
CA ARG A 207 -4.34 -0.84 -15.78
C ARG A 207 -5.46 0.15 -16.10
N ALA A 208 -5.91 0.87 -15.08
CA ALA A 208 -7.02 1.81 -15.16
C ALA A 208 -6.74 3.08 -14.35
N SER A 209 -7.60 4.07 -14.51
CA SER A 209 -7.55 5.40 -13.91
C SER A 209 -6.25 6.14 -14.21
N ARG A 210 -6.12 7.36 -13.68
CA ARG A 210 -5.06 8.30 -14.08
C ARG A 210 -3.63 7.88 -13.71
N ARG A 211 -3.49 6.88 -12.84
CA ARG A 211 -2.22 6.17 -12.60
C ARG A 211 -1.67 5.54 -13.87
N TRP A 212 -2.54 4.91 -14.66
CA TRP A 212 -2.14 4.15 -15.84
C TRP A 212 -2.55 4.80 -17.15
N LEU A 213 -3.72 5.44 -17.21
CA LEU A 213 -4.36 5.90 -18.44
C LEU A 213 -4.89 7.34 -18.31
N PRO A 214 -4.76 8.20 -19.35
CA PRO A 214 -5.44 9.50 -19.36
C PRO A 214 -6.97 9.38 -19.44
N ASN A 215 -7.47 8.23 -19.92
CA ASN A 215 -8.88 7.89 -19.93
C ASN A 215 -9.06 6.38 -19.97
N ASP A 216 -10.04 5.85 -19.25
CA ASP A 216 -10.26 4.40 -19.16
C ASP A 216 -10.83 3.78 -20.44
N HIS A 217 -11.44 4.56 -21.33
CA HIS A 217 -11.95 3.99 -22.57
C HIS A 217 -10.83 3.81 -23.59
N VAL A 218 -10.27 2.59 -23.64
CA VAL A 218 -9.18 2.20 -24.53
C VAL A 218 -9.72 1.96 -25.94
N LEU A 219 -9.06 2.54 -26.95
CA LEU A 219 -9.46 2.47 -28.35
C LEU A 219 -8.54 1.56 -29.18
N ASP A 220 -7.23 1.59 -28.92
CA ASP A 220 -6.27 0.75 -29.64
C ASP A 220 -4.98 0.56 -28.81
N ILE A 221 -4.24 -0.51 -29.06
CA ILE A 221 -2.99 -0.84 -28.35
C ILE A 221 -1.91 -1.30 -29.33
N ALA A 222 -0.71 -0.76 -29.19
CA ALA A 222 0.49 -1.25 -29.87
C ALA A 222 1.56 -1.64 -28.86
N VAL A 223 2.06 -2.88 -28.94
CA VAL A 223 3.09 -3.39 -28.02
C VAL A 223 4.40 -3.59 -28.77
N GLN A 224 5.50 -3.14 -28.19
CA GLN A 224 6.85 -3.30 -28.72
C GLN A 224 7.46 -4.65 -28.30
N PRO A 225 8.49 -5.15 -29.02
CA PRO A 225 9.18 -6.38 -28.66
C PRO A 225 9.80 -6.38 -27.24
N ASN A 226 10.20 -5.20 -26.74
CA ASN A 226 10.71 -5.03 -25.38
C ASN A 226 9.61 -5.04 -24.30
N GLY A 227 8.33 -5.14 -24.68
CA GLY A 227 7.18 -5.16 -23.79
C GLY A 227 6.54 -3.79 -23.52
N THR A 228 7.12 -2.69 -24.01
CA THR A 228 6.49 -1.37 -23.90
C THR A 228 5.14 -1.34 -24.63
N ALA A 229 4.08 -0.98 -23.91
CA ALA A 229 2.73 -0.88 -24.45
C ALA A 229 2.34 0.59 -24.64
N TRP A 230 1.88 0.91 -25.85
CA TRP A 230 1.31 2.20 -26.20
C TRP A 230 -0.20 2.06 -26.33
N ILE A 231 -0.95 2.78 -25.50
CA ILE A 231 -2.39 2.62 -25.33
C ILE A 231 -3.09 3.91 -25.74
N ALA A 232 -3.80 3.85 -26.85
CA ALA A 232 -4.63 4.96 -27.33
C ALA A 232 -5.99 4.93 -26.63
N THR A 233 -6.45 6.09 -26.16
CA THR A 233 -7.68 6.23 -25.37
C THR A 233 -8.52 7.41 -25.87
N ARG A 234 -9.70 7.62 -25.28
CA ARG A 234 -10.50 8.83 -25.54
C ARG A 234 -9.87 10.14 -25.05
N GLY A 235 -8.87 10.07 -24.17
CA GLY A 235 -8.25 11.25 -23.53
C GLY A 235 -6.78 11.48 -23.88
N GLY A 236 -6.20 10.69 -24.78
CA GLY A 236 -4.77 10.74 -25.12
C GLY A 236 -4.14 9.36 -25.19
N ILE A 237 -2.83 9.30 -25.03
CA ILE A 237 -2.04 8.06 -25.13
C ILE A 237 -1.28 7.81 -23.83
N SER A 238 -1.24 6.56 -23.37
CA SER A 238 -0.28 6.12 -22.36
C SER A 238 0.83 5.28 -22.98
N ARG A 239 2.07 5.52 -22.55
CA ARG A 239 3.20 4.60 -22.71
C ARG A 239 3.42 3.89 -21.37
N ILE A 240 3.25 2.58 -21.32
CA ILE A 240 3.57 1.74 -20.16
C ILE A 240 4.83 0.94 -20.47
N GLU A 241 5.91 1.23 -19.75
CA GLU A 241 7.23 0.67 -20.01
C GLU A 241 7.63 -0.32 -18.91
N PRO A 242 8.10 -1.53 -19.26
CA PRO A 242 8.78 -2.39 -18.31
C PRO A 242 10.20 -1.87 -18.06
N ARG A 243 10.53 -1.59 -16.79
CA ARG A 243 11.87 -1.22 -16.36
C ARG A 243 12.41 -2.28 -15.42
N GLU A 244 13.49 -2.92 -15.81
CA GLU A 244 14.19 -3.86 -14.96
C GLU A 244 14.92 -3.11 -13.84
N MET A 245 14.72 -3.51 -12.59
CA MET A 245 15.42 -2.93 -11.44
C MET A 245 15.58 -3.94 -10.29
N THR A 246 16.45 -3.61 -9.33
CA THR A 246 16.57 -4.32 -8.05
C THR A 246 15.80 -3.59 -6.96
N LEU A 247 15.51 -4.27 -5.84
CA LEU A 247 14.92 -3.61 -4.66
C LEU A 247 15.86 -2.55 -4.09
N GLU A 248 17.18 -2.75 -4.17
CA GLU A 248 18.18 -1.77 -3.75
C GLU A 248 18.13 -0.50 -4.61
N ALA A 249 18.08 -0.62 -5.94
CA ALA A 249 17.96 0.53 -6.83
C ALA A 249 16.65 1.31 -6.58
N LYS A 250 15.57 0.60 -6.25
CA LYS A 250 14.29 1.21 -5.84
C LYS A 250 14.39 1.91 -4.48
N ALA A 251 15.13 1.34 -3.53
CA ALA A 251 15.39 1.96 -2.24
C ALA A 251 16.22 3.25 -2.39
N ASP A 252 17.20 3.27 -3.29
CA ASP A 252 17.99 4.47 -3.57
C ASP A 252 17.13 5.55 -4.24
N TYR A 253 16.26 5.17 -5.18
CA TYR A 253 15.27 6.07 -5.78
C TYR A 253 14.40 6.74 -4.72
N PHE A 254 13.82 5.96 -3.81
CA PHE A 254 12.95 6.49 -2.75
C PHE A 254 13.71 7.27 -1.68
N THR A 255 14.94 6.89 -1.35
CA THR A 255 15.78 7.70 -0.46
C THR A 255 16.04 9.07 -1.09
N ASN A 256 16.36 9.12 -2.38
CA ASN A 256 16.55 10.39 -3.09
C ASN A 256 15.26 11.21 -3.16
N GLN A 257 14.10 10.57 -3.43
CA GLN A 257 12.79 11.22 -3.42
C GLN A 257 12.51 11.88 -2.06
N VAL A 258 12.67 11.14 -0.96
CA VAL A 258 12.46 11.65 0.40
C VAL A 258 13.37 12.83 0.70
N GLU A 259 14.67 12.71 0.42
CA GLU A 259 15.64 13.75 0.79
C GLU A 259 15.56 15.01 -0.07
N THR A 260 15.14 14.90 -1.34
CA THR A 260 15.07 16.05 -2.26
C THR A 260 13.74 16.77 -2.22
N ARG A 261 12.64 16.06 -1.95
CA ARG A 261 11.29 16.63 -2.01
C ARG A 261 10.57 16.64 -0.66
N HIS A 262 10.74 15.61 0.19
CA HIS A 262 9.92 15.45 1.39
C HIS A 262 10.60 15.86 2.70
N ASN A 263 11.82 16.40 2.66
CA ASN A 263 12.58 16.77 3.84
C ASN A 263 12.46 18.27 4.17
N ARG A 264 11.71 18.58 5.22
CA ARG A 264 11.50 19.92 5.76
C ARG A 264 12.31 20.11 7.04
N MET A 265 13.51 20.68 6.94
CA MET A 265 14.35 21.00 8.11
C MET A 265 14.70 19.80 9.02
N GLY A 266 14.66 18.57 8.50
CA GLY A 266 14.77 17.38 9.35
C GLY A 266 13.50 16.53 9.40
N PHE A 267 12.33 17.14 9.18
CA PHE A 267 11.04 16.46 9.23
C PHE A 267 10.67 15.87 7.88
N ILE A 268 10.19 14.64 7.88
CA ILE A 268 9.64 14.00 6.68
C ILE A 268 8.15 14.31 6.61
N ALA A 269 7.73 14.91 5.51
CA ALA A 269 6.35 15.35 5.29
C ALA A 269 5.85 14.97 3.89
N GLN A 270 4.53 14.86 3.76
CA GLN A 270 3.89 14.77 2.46
C GLN A 270 4.08 16.07 1.67
N ASN A 271 4.11 15.96 0.34
CA ASN A 271 4.15 17.13 -0.53
C ASN A 271 2.82 17.37 -1.23
N GLU A 272 2.61 18.63 -1.56
CA GLU A 272 1.55 19.07 -2.45
C GLU A 272 2.13 19.34 -3.84
N LEU A 273 1.36 19.03 -4.88
CA LEU A 273 1.68 19.37 -6.25
C LEU A 273 0.83 20.55 -6.67
N THR A 274 1.44 21.68 -7.02
CA THR A 274 0.69 22.88 -7.47
C THR A 274 0.06 22.71 -8.85
N LYS A 275 0.49 21.70 -9.60
CA LYS A 275 -0.10 21.28 -10.88
C LYS A 275 -0.39 19.78 -10.85
N GLN A 276 -1.61 19.42 -11.24
CA GLN A 276 -2.10 18.05 -11.18
C GLN A 276 -1.17 17.07 -11.92
N PHE A 277 -0.71 16.03 -11.24
CA PHE A 277 0.19 14.97 -11.73
C PHE A 277 1.60 15.42 -12.15
N GLN A 278 2.01 16.66 -11.87
CA GLN A 278 3.34 17.18 -12.25
C GLN A 278 4.27 17.22 -11.03
N ILE A 279 5.16 16.23 -10.89
CA ILE A 279 6.10 16.10 -9.75
C ILE A 279 7.02 17.33 -9.62
N GLU A 280 7.43 17.94 -10.73
CA GLU A 280 8.28 19.14 -10.72
C GLU A 280 7.58 20.38 -10.11
N SER A 281 6.26 20.30 -9.89
CA SER A 281 5.47 21.34 -9.23
C SER A 281 5.36 21.14 -7.71
N SER A 282 6.10 20.17 -7.17
CA SER A 282 6.18 19.79 -5.76
C SER A 282 6.53 20.97 -4.86
N GLN A 283 5.73 21.16 -3.82
CA GLN A 283 6.01 22.05 -2.71
C GLN A 283 5.86 21.27 -1.40
N VAL A 284 6.81 21.52 -0.49
CA VAL A 284 6.80 20.87 0.82
C VAL A 284 5.63 21.40 1.63
N ALA A 285 4.73 20.52 2.02
CA ALA A 285 3.57 20.86 2.83
C ALA A 285 3.81 20.53 4.31
N ILE A 286 2.82 20.87 5.14
CA ILE A 286 2.73 20.37 6.51
C ILE A 286 1.71 19.23 6.55
N SER A 287 2.02 18.15 7.25
CA SER A 287 1.02 17.09 7.50
C SER A 287 0.45 17.19 8.91
N ASP A 288 -0.54 16.34 9.22
CA ASP A 288 -0.99 16.20 10.60
C ASP A 288 0.03 15.46 11.49
N ASN A 289 0.96 14.70 10.90
CA ASN A 289 1.80 13.72 11.61
C ASN A 289 3.28 13.69 11.15
N ASP A 290 3.89 14.87 10.97
CA ASP A 290 5.29 14.96 10.54
C ASP A 290 6.23 14.19 11.50
N GLY A 291 5.96 14.19 12.80
CA GLY A 291 6.76 13.46 13.80
C GLY A 291 6.75 11.94 13.57
N MET A 292 5.56 11.35 13.42
CA MET A 292 5.38 9.92 13.16
C MET A 292 6.09 9.51 11.86
N TYR A 293 5.88 10.22 10.75
CA TYR A 293 6.53 9.88 9.49
C TYR A 293 8.05 10.06 9.55
N THR A 294 8.53 11.09 10.27
CA THR A 294 9.97 11.26 10.54
C THR A 294 10.54 10.10 11.34
N ALA A 295 9.82 9.60 12.34
CA ALA A 295 10.23 8.47 13.14
C ALA A 295 10.24 7.16 12.34
N MET A 296 9.24 6.94 11.49
CA MET A 296 9.19 5.78 10.59
C MET A 296 10.35 5.79 9.58
N TYR A 297 10.66 6.96 9.00
CA TYR A 297 11.83 7.12 8.13
C TYR A 297 13.14 6.88 8.90
N GLY A 298 13.24 7.44 10.12
CA GLY A 298 14.37 7.21 11.01
C GLY A 298 14.57 5.72 11.32
N ALA A 299 13.49 4.98 11.58
CA ALA A 299 13.52 3.54 11.81
C ALA A 299 13.98 2.79 10.54
N ALA A 300 13.50 3.19 9.35
CA ALA A 300 13.96 2.63 8.09
C ALA A 300 15.48 2.79 7.92
N GLN A 301 16.02 3.97 8.22
CA GLN A 301 17.46 4.24 8.12
C GLN A 301 18.27 3.55 9.22
N ALA A 302 17.70 3.36 10.42
CA ALA A 302 18.33 2.57 11.49
C ALA A 302 18.45 1.09 11.09
N PHE A 303 17.39 0.50 10.52
CA PHE A 303 17.44 -0.85 9.96
C PHE A 303 18.40 -0.93 8.78
N ARG A 304 18.40 0.05 7.88
CA ARG A 304 19.38 0.14 6.78
C ARG A 304 20.80 0.13 7.31
N TYR A 305 21.10 0.93 8.33
CA TYR A 305 22.43 0.98 8.93
C TYR A 305 22.81 -0.38 9.52
N ALA A 306 21.92 -1.02 10.29
CA ALA A 306 22.19 -2.33 10.87
C ALA A 306 22.35 -3.44 9.81
N ALA A 307 21.59 -3.36 8.72
CA ALA A 307 21.67 -4.32 7.62
C ALA A 307 22.87 -4.08 6.70
N THR A 308 23.34 -2.85 6.50
CA THR A 308 24.33 -2.55 5.44
C THR A 308 25.65 -2.00 5.96
N GLY A 309 25.70 -1.50 7.20
CA GLY A 309 26.83 -0.73 7.72
C GLY A 309 26.96 0.68 7.10
N SER A 310 25.99 1.13 6.29
CA SER A 310 26.06 2.41 5.57
C SER A 310 26.19 3.63 6.51
N ALA A 311 27.30 4.37 6.36
CA ALA A 311 27.51 5.61 7.11
C ALA A 311 26.43 6.67 6.80
N LYS A 312 25.95 6.74 5.56
CA LYS A 312 24.87 7.66 5.18
C LYS A 312 23.55 7.28 5.85
N ALA A 313 23.23 5.99 5.94
CA ALA A 313 22.05 5.53 6.67
C ALA A 313 22.10 5.95 8.15
N ARG A 314 23.28 5.81 8.77
CA ARG A 314 23.51 6.26 10.14
C ARG A 314 23.29 7.76 10.31
N GLU A 315 23.84 8.58 9.41
CA GLU A 315 23.66 10.03 9.41
C GLU A 315 22.18 10.43 9.31
N LEU A 316 21.43 9.79 8.41
CA LEU A 316 20.00 10.04 8.23
C LEU A 316 19.19 9.61 9.46
N ALA A 317 19.51 8.47 10.07
CA ALA A 317 18.87 8.05 11.32
C ALA A 317 19.13 9.05 12.47
N ILE A 318 20.35 9.57 12.60
CA ILE A 318 20.69 10.61 13.59
C ILE A 318 19.92 11.90 13.32
N ARG A 319 19.82 12.34 12.06
CA ARG A 319 19.02 13.51 11.66
C ARG A 319 17.56 13.35 12.08
N SER A 320 16.94 12.23 11.74
CA SER A 320 15.55 11.93 12.10
C SER A 320 15.35 11.87 13.61
N PHE A 321 16.26 11.24 14.36
CA PHE A 321 16.21 11.22 15.82
C PHE A 321 16.24 12.63 16.40
N ARG A 322 17.16 13.48 15.94
CA ARG A 322 17.26 14.87 16.40
C ARG A 322 16.04 15.70 16.03
N ALA A 323 15.42 15.46 14.88
CA ALA A 323 14.16 16.11 14.51
C ALA A 323 13.01 15.69 15.45
N CYS A 324 12.84 14.39 15.73
CA CYS A 324 11.85 13.90 16.69
C CYS A 324 12.12 14.42 18.12
N LYS A 325 13.39 14.48 18.54
CA LYS A 325 13.76 15.09 19.82
C LYS A 325 13.44 16.59 19.87
N TRP A 326 13.64 17.31 18.76
CA TRP A 326 13.30 18.74 18.69
C TRP A 326 11.80 19.00 18.89
N LEU A 327 10.93 18.07 18.49
CA LEU A 327 9.49 18.15 18.79
C LEU A 327 9.22 18.21 20.29
N VAL A 328 10.04 17.58 21.13
CA VAL A 328 9.93 17.66 22.59
C VAL A 328 10.60 18.93 23.11
N ASP A 329 11.81 19.24 22.61
CA ASP A 329 12.61 20.34 23.15
C ASP A 329 12.02 21.73 22.89
N ILE A 330 11.20 21.88 21.84
CA ILE A 330 10.62 23.18 21.45
C ILE A 330 9.44 23.60 22.33
N THR A 331 8.76 22.65 22.96
CA THR A 331 7.50 22.92 23.64
C THR A 331 7.72 23.56 25.01
N HIS A 332 6.67 24.22 25.51
CA HIS A 332 6.76 24.89 26.81
C HIS A 332 6.56 23.92 27.98
N GLU A 333 5.80 22.84 27.74
CA GLU A 333 5.50 21.80 28.71
C GLU A 333 6.56 20.69 28.65
N PRO A 334 7.36 20.48 29.72
CA PRO A 334 8.42 19.48 29.71
C PRO A 334 7.89 18.07 29.40
N GLY A 335 8.51 17.44 28.40
CA GLY A 335 8.16 16.09 27.94
C GLY A 335 6.97 16.00 27.00
N PHE A 336 6.29 17.10 26.69
CA PHE A 336 5.24 17.12 25.67
C PHE A 336 5.86 17.25 24.27
N PRO A 337 5.68 16.29 23.35
CA PRO A 337 6.10 16.44 21.95
C PRO A 337 5.08 17.27 21.18
N ALA A 338 5.55 18.21 20.35
CA ALA A 338 4.77 18.80 19.26
C ALA A 338 4.57 17.79 18.12
N ARG A 339 3.66 18.10 17.19
CA ARG A 339 3.43 17.29 15.96
C ARG A 339 4.28 17.76 14.77
N VAL A 340 4.39 19.07 14.64
CA VAL A 340 4.97 19.77 13.49
C VAL A 340 5.71 21.00 14.02
N ILE A 341 6.87 21.32 13.45
CA ILE A 341 7.57 22.60 13.67
C ILE A 341 7.70 23.30 12.33
N ILE A 342 7.37 24.58 12.23
CA ILE A 342 7.55 25.42 11.04
C ILE A 342 8.21 26.77 11.39
N PRO A 343 8.88 27.45 10.45
CA PRO A 343 9.31 28.84 10.64
C PRO A 343 8.15 29.79 11.01
N ALA A 344 8.43 30.83 11.78
CA ALA A 344 7.42 31.80 12.21
C ALA A 344 6.79 32.62 11.08
N ASP A 345 7.44 32.69 9.92
CA ASP A 345 7.01 33.37 8.71
C ASP A 345 6.44 32.40 7.65
N TRP A 346 6.02 31.20 8.05
CA TRP A 346 5.38 30.24 7.15
C TRP A 346 4.21 30.87 6.39
N HIS A 347 4.11 30.52 5.11
CA HIS A 347 3.33 31.25 4.10
C HIS A 347 1.80 31.10 4.22
N GLU A 348 1.31 30.18 5.05
CA GLU A 348 -0.12 29.91 5.23
C GLU A 348 -0.65 30.35 6.60
N PRO A 349 -1.94 30.73 6.71
CA PRO A 349 -2.55 31.18 7.95
C PRO A 349 -2.92 30.01 8.89
N VAL A 350 -1.91 29.27 9.36
CA VAL A 350 -2.05 28.00 10.11
C VAL A 350 -2.91 28.07 11.39
N ASN A 351 -3.07 29.26 11.97
CA ASN A 351 -3.90 29.48 13.16
C ASN A 351 -5.34 29.94 12.84
N GLU A 352 -5.59 30.42 11.62
CA GLU A 352 -6.90 30.95 11.23
C GLU A 352 -7.86 29.85 10.81
N GLN A 353 -7.34 28.77 10.19
CA GLN A 353 -8.14 27.62 9.74
C GLN A 353 -8.90 26.93 10.88
N TYR A 354 -8.35 26.94 12.11
CA TYR A 354 -8.91 26.31 13.31
C TYR A 354 -9.04 27.31 14.47
N GLY A 355 -9.67 28.45 14.19
CA GLY A 355 -9.93 29.50 15.17
C GLY A 355 -10.87 29.10 16.31
N ARG A 356 -10.96 29.95 17.34
CA ARG A 356 -11.83 29.72 18.52
C ARG A 356 -13.30 29.45 18.16
N GLU A 357 -13.83 30.13 17.14
CA GLU A 357 -15.20 29.90 16.67
C GLU A 357 -15.40 28.49 16.06
N TYR A 358 -14.40 28.00 15.32
CA TYR A 358 -14.41 26.65 14.79
C TYR A 358 -14.45 25.62 15.92
N ASN A 359 -13.57 25.77 16.92
CA ASN A 359 -13.52 24.86 18.07
C ASN A 359 -14.83 24.88 18.86
N LYS A 360 -15.39 26.06 19.11
CA LYS A 360 -16.68 26.20 19.80
C LYS A 360 -17.82 25.50 19.05
N LYS A 361 -17.84 25.55 17.71
CA LYS A 361 -18.84 24.84 16.89
C LYS A 361 -18.67 23.32 17.02
N ARG A 362 -17.44 22.80 17.00
CA ARG A 362 -17.16 21.36 17.15
C ARG A 362 -17.54 20.84 18.53
N GLN A 363 -17.28 21.62 19.59
CA GLN A 363 -17.65 21.28 20.96
C GLN A 363 -19.16 21.08 21.17
N ALA A 364 -20.01 21.69 20.34
CA ALA A 364 -21.45 21.51 20.42
C ALA A 364 -21.90 20.09 20.01
N THR A 365 -21.14 19.41 19.16
CA THR A 365 -21.44 18.05 18.67
C THR A 365 -20.51 16.99 19.26
N ASP A 366 -19.33 17.40 19.70
CA ASP A 366 -18.30 16.53 20.26
C ASP A 366 -17.79 17.15 21.58
N PRO A 367 -18.33 16.69 22.73
CA PRO A 367 -17.96 17.22 24.04
C PRO A 367 -16.47 17.06 24.39
N GLN A 368 -15.75 16.16 23.72
CA GLN A 368 -14.33 15.93 23.92
C GLN A 368 -13.46 16.79 22.98
N TRP A 369 -14.05 17.67 22.16
CA TRP A 369 -13.29 18.55 21.27
C TRP A 369 -12.52 19.61 22.06
N LYS A 370 -11.20 19.66 21.89
CA LYS A 370 -10.32 20.62 22.56
C LYS A 370 -10.36 21.99 21.85
N ASP A 371 -10.36 23.09 22.61
CA ASP A 371 -10.04 24.41 22.04
C ASP A 371 -8.52 24.49 21.82
N ILE A 372 -8.11 24.25 20.59
CA ILE A 372 -6.70 24.19 20.19
C ILE A 372 -6.16 25.55 19.75
N TYR A 373 -6.80 26.69 20.04
CA TYR A 373 -6.32 27.99 19.56
C TYR A 373 -5.33 28.69 20.53
N PRO A 374 -4.16 29.16 20.08
CA PRO A 374 -3.60 28.98 18.73
C PRO A 374 -3.14 27.54 18.51
N ARG A 375 -3.41 26.97 17.33
CA ARG A 375 -3.03 25.59 16.98
C ARG A 375 -1.52 25.45 16.80
N PHE A 376 -0.89 26.56 16.49
CA PHE A 376 0.53 26.75 16.29
C PHE A 376 1.01 27.89 17.20
N PRO A 377 1.23 27.66 18.51
CA PRO A 377 1.93 28.60 19.37
C PRO A 377 3.36 28.88 18.89
N LYS A 378 3.88 30.05 19.28
CA LYS A 378 5.27 30.44 19.04
C LYS A 378 6.21 29.75 20.03
N SER A 379 7.38 29.35 19.53
CA SER A 379 8.51 28.92 20.36
C SER A 379 9.00 30.03 21.29
N LYS A 380 9.73 29.68 22.36
CA LYS A 380 10.28 30.63 23.34
C LYS A 380 11.17 31.71 22.71
N ASP A 381 11.90 31.39 21.64
CA ASP A 381 12.75 32.33 20.91
C ASP A 381 12.02 33.10 19.80
N GLY A 382 10.73 32.80 19.58
CA GLY A 382 9.88 33.44 18.58
C GLY A 382 10.19 33.09 17.13
N LYS A 383 11.15 32.19 16.86
CA LYS A 383 11.60 31.86 15.50
C LYS A 383 10.75 30.82 14.80
N TYR A 384 10.02 30.02 15.57
CA TYR A 384 9.26 28.89 15.07
C TYR A 384 7.83 28.90 15.62
N LEU A 385 6.96 28.20 14.90
CA LEU A 385 5.66 27.77 15.38
C LEU A 385 5.68 26.25 15.52
N TYR A 386 5.04 25.72 16.55
CA TYR A 386 4.91 24.28 16.73
C TYR A 386 3.45 23.87 16.92
N LYS A 387 3.05 22.78 16.31
CA LYS A 387 1.67 22.28 16.33
C LYS A 387 1.39 21.51 17.60
N ILE A 388 0.33 21.91 18.30
CA ILE A 388 -0.16 21.29 19.54
C ILE A 388 -1.24 20.23 19.25
N ASP A 389 -1.91 19.76 20.31
CA ASP A 389 -2.93 18.70 20.24
C ASP A 389 -2.38 17.41 19.60
N THR A 390 -1.21 17.02 20.12
CA THR A 390 -0.44 15.85 19.70
C THR A 390 -1.25 14.58 19.85
N SER A 391 -1.30 13.81 18.78
CA SER A 391 -2.08 12.56 18.71
C SER A 391 -1.23 11.37 19.17
N SER A 392 -1.88 10.27 19.55
CA SER A 392 -1.22 9.07 20.07
C SER A 392 -0.34 8.34 19.05
N ASP A 393 -0.64 8.50 17.77
CA ASP A 393 0.13 8.00 16.63
C ASP A 393 1.56 8.55 16.57
N GLU A 394 1.76 9.82 16.95
CA GLU A 394 3.08 10.42 17.13
C GLU A 394 3.90 9.63 18.15
N LEU A 395 3.30 9.31 19.31
CA LEU A 395 3.97 8.52 20.34
C LEU A 395 4.24 7.09 19.88
N ALA A 396 3.28 6.44 19.22
CA ALA A 396 3.49 5.08 18.68
C ALA A 396 4.70 5.03 17.72
N GLY A 397 4.80 5.98 16.78
CA GLY A 397 5.94 6.10 15.89
C GLY A 397 7.24 6.44 16.62
N HIS A 398 7.20 7.39 17.56
CA HIS A 398 8.36 7.82 18.35
C HIS A 398 8.94 6.68 19.18
N TYR A 399 8.13 5.96 19.96
CA TYR A 399 8.61 4.86 20.81
C TYR A 399 9.08 3.65 19.99
N PHE A 400 8.43 3.36 18.87
CA PHE A 400 8.93 2.37 17.90
C PHE A 400 10.34 2.74 17.43
N PHE A 401 10.55 3.99 17.01
CA PHE A 401 11.84 4.43 16.52
C PHE A 401 12.90 4.58 17.64
N TYR A 402 12.58 5.16 18.79
CA TYR A 402 13.56 5.42 19.85
C TYR A 402 14.22 4.14 20.36
N GLY A 403 13.46 3.06 20.58
CA GLY A 403 14.02 1.77 20.94
C GLY A 403 14.95 1.22 19.85
N ILE A 404 14.52 1.28 18.59
CA ILE A 404 15.34 0.83 17.44
C ILE A 404 16.62 1.65 17.31
N TYR A 405 16.54 2.97 17.43
CA TYR A 405 17.68 3.87 17.35
C TYR A 405 18.68 3.61 18.48
N TYR A 406 18.18 3.43 19.70
CA TYR A 406 19.01 3.11 20.88
C TYR A 406 19.81 1.82 20.67
N ASP A 407 19.16 0.77 20.17
CA ASP A 407 19.79 -0.54 19.94
C ASP A 407 20.79 -0.49 18.77
N LEU A 408 20.37 0.09 17.65
CA LEU A 408 21.04 -0.11 16.37
C LEU A 408 22.03 1.00 16.01
N VAL A 409 21.75 2.25 16.40
CA VAL A 409 22.45 3.44 15.89
C VAL A 409 23.30 4.13 16.97
N ALA A 410 22.77 4.31 18.18
CA ALA A 410 23.47 4.95 19.28
C ALA A 410 24.61 4.06 19.80
N LYS A 411 25.87 4.49 19.60
CA LYS A 411 27.06 3.72 19.97
C LYS A 411 27.79 4.31 21.17
N THR A 412 27.84 5.64 21.27
CA THR A 412 28.49 6.30 22.39
C THR A 412 27.53 6.49 23.56
N GLU A 413 28.06 6.62 24.78
CA GLU A 413 27.20 6.93 25.94
C GLU A 413 26.55 8.30 25.83
N GLN A 414 27.19 9.28 25.16
CA GLN A 414 26.55 10.56 24.87
C GLN A 414 25.33 10.40 23.97
N GLU A 415 25.45 9.64 22.87
CA GLU A 415 24.34 9.37 21.96
C GLU A 415 23.22 8.63 22.69
N LYS A 416 23.55 7.62 23.50
CA LYS A 416 22.57 6.90 24.32
C LYS A 416 21.90 7.80 25.35
N GLN A 417 22.64 8.71 25.96
CA GLN A 417 22.11 9.63 26.97
C GLN A 417 21.07 10.59 26.37
N GLU A 418 21.25 11.07 25.14
CA GLU A 418 20.24 11.89 24.46
C GLU A 418 18.91 11.12 24.29
N VAL A 419 18.99 9.81 23.97
CA VAL A 419 17.78 8.97 23.85
C VAL A 419 17.13 8.73 25.21
N ARG A 420 17.94 8.42 26.24
CA ARG A 420 17.44 8.26 27.62
C ARG A 420 16.70 9.49 28.10
N GLN A 421 17.25 10.67 27.82
CA GLN A 421 16.63 11.93 28.17
C GLN A 421 15.26 12.10 27.49
N VAL A 422 15.19 12.04 26.16
CA VAL A 422 13.92 12.29 25.46
C VAL A 422 12.84 11.25 25.79
N VAL A 423 13.21 9.97 25.90
CA VAL A 423 12.27 8.91 26.28
C VAL A 423 11.80 9.09 27.73
N GLY A 424 12.72 9.40 28.65
CA GLY A 424 12.41 9.66 30.04
C GLY A 424 11.48 10.88 30.20
N ASP A 425 11.79 11.98 29.52
CA ASP A 425 11.00 13.22 29.56
C ASP A 425 9.54 12.98 29.14
N ILE A 426 9.31 12.28 28.02
CA ILE A 426 7.95 11.96 27.55
C ILE A 426 7.25 10.98 28.51
N THR A 427 7.94 9.93 28.95
CA THR A 427 7.31 8.91 29.81
C THR A 427 6.95 9.50 31.18
N ASP A 428 7.83 10.31 31.75
CA ASP A 428 7.61 10.98 33.03
C ASP A 428 6.50 12.03 32.92
N HIS A 429 6.38 12.70 31.77
CA HIS A 429 5.24 13.56 31.47
C HIS A 429 3.93 12.78 31.54
N LEU A 430 3.82 11.65 30.82
CA LEU A 430 2.62 10.81 30.84
C LEU A 430 2.28 10.38 32.27
N ILE A 431 3.23 9.83 33.02
CA ILE A 431 3.01 9.34 34.40
C ILE A 431 2.56 10.47 35.33
N ARG A 432 3.24 11.63 35.31
CA ARG A 432 2.93 12.78 36.16
C ARG A 432 1.53 13.34 35.91
N HIS A 433 1.03 13.20 34.69
CA HIS A 433 -0.31 13.63 34.30
C HIS A 433 -1.36 12.50 34.36
N GLY A 434 -1.06 11.38 35.03
CA GLY A 434 -2.00 10.27 35.19
C GLY A 434 -2.23 9.49 33.90
N TYR A 435 -1.15 9.23 33.16
CA TYR A 435 -1.11 8.56 31.85
C TYR A 435 -1.83 9.34 30.76
N LYS A 436 -1.71 10.67 30.80
CA LYS A 436 -2.31 11.59 29.84
C LYS A 436 -1.23 12.42 29.18
N LEU A 437 -1.38 12.62 27.88
CA LEU A 437 -0.58 13.57 27.13
C LEU A 437 -1.24 14.94 27.30
N THR A 438 -0.71 15.72 28.24
CA THR A 438 -1.21 17.03 28.63
C THR A 438 -0.41 18.12 27.93
N ASP A 439 -1.11 19.04 27.30
CA ASP A 439 -0.49 20.09 26.50
C ASP A 439 -0.09 21.31 27.35
N HIS A 440 0.50 22.32 26.72
CA HIS A 440 0.94 23.56 27.35
C HIS A 440 -0.18 24.37 28.03
N ASP A 441 -1.45 24.10 27.71
CA ASP A 441 -2.62 24.72 28.32
C ASP A 441 -3.16 23.95 29.54
N GLY A 442 -2.47 22.88 29.95
CA GLY A 442 -2.86 22.02 31.06
C GLY A 442 -4.01 21.08 30.73
N LYS A 443 -4.45 20.98 29.47
CA LYS A 443 -5.51 20.07 29.03
C LYS A 443 -4.96 18.90 28.25
N VAL A 444 -5.62 17.75 28.41
CA VAL A 444 -5.33 16.53 27.67
C VAL A 444 -5.54 16.77 26.18
N THR A 445 -4.65 16.23 25.36
CA THR A 445 -4.81 16.18 23.90
C THR A 445 -5.98 15.28 23.52
N ARG A 446 -6.54 15.48 22.32
CA ARG A 446 -7.71 14.72 21.86
C ARG A 446 -7.52 13.20 21.92
N TRP A 447 -6.37 12.71 21.47
CA TRP A 447 -6.13 11.26 21.30
C TRP A 447 -5.11 10.69 22.28
N GLY A 448 -4.60 11.49 23.22
CA GLY A 448 -3.53 11.11 24.14
C GLY A 448 -3.99 10.80 25.56
N ASP A 449 -5.18 10.22 25.75
CA ASP A 449 -5.64 9.73 27.06
C ASP A 449 -5.45 8.21 27.18
N PHE A 450 -4.50 7.80 28.03
CA PHE A 450 -4.18 6.40 28.32
C PHE A 450 -4.55 6.02 29.76
N SER A 451 -5.40 6.81 30.41
CA SER A 451 -5.73 6.66 31.83
C SER A 451 -6.77 5.57 32.09
N PRO A 452 -6.73 4.89 33.25
CA PRO A 452 -7.73 3.89 33.61
C PRO A 452 -9.15 4.47 33.69
N GLU A 453 -9.28 5.75 34.07
CA GLU A 453 -10.57 6.44 34.14
C GLU A 453 -11.20 6.60 32.76
N TYR A 454 -10.38 6.93 31.74
CA TYR A 454 -10.86 7.05 30.37
C TYR A 454 -11.35 5.72 29.81
N PHE A 455 -10.59 4.64 30.04
CA PHE A 455 -10.93 3.29 29.57
C PHE A 455 -12.21 2.73 30.20
N SER A 456 -12.54 3.23 31.41
CA SER A 456 -13.77 2.87 32.12
C SER A 456 -14.96 3.77 31.77
N SER A 457 -14.74 4.79 30.93
CA SER A 457 -15.77 5.74 30.53
C SER A 457 -16.47 5.32 29.24
N VAL A 458 -17.67 5.88 29.01
CA VAL A 458 -18.41 5.71 27.74
C VAL A 458 -17.69 6.29 26.52
N TYR A 459 -16.62 7.06 26.73
CA TYR A 459 -15.88 7.73 25.67
C TYR A 459 -14.56 7.04 25.28
N GLY A 460 -14.10 6.07 26.06
CA GLY A 460 -12.80 5.43 25.86
C GLY A 460 -12.81 3.91 25.90
N TYR A 461 -14.00 3.31 26.08
CA TYR A 461 -14.12 1.85 26.17
C TYR A 461 -13.73 1.14 24.86
N ASP A 462 -13.94 1.78 23.72
CA ASP A 462 -13.59 1.32 22.36
C ASP A 462 -12.09 1.49 22.08
N GLN A 463 -11.44 2.47 22.70
CA GLN A 463 -10.01 2.73 22.56
C GLN A 463 -9.14 1.98 23.59
N ARG A 464 -9.73 1.41 24.65
CA ARG A 464 -8.97 0.81 25.77
C ARG A 464 -8.00 -0.29 25.34
N GLY A 465 -8.36 -1.07 24.31
CA GLY A 465 -7.50 -2.12 23.77
C GLY A 465 -6.19 -1.54 23.23
N LEU A 466 -6.31 -0.58 22.31
CA LEU A 466 -5.17 0.03 21.62
C LEU A 466 -4.35 0.90 22.57
N ASN A 467 -5.03 1.72 23.38
CA ASN A 467 -4.36 2.66 24.26
C ASN A 467 -3.65 1.96 25.43
N SER A 468 -4.21 0.88 25.98
CA SER A 468 -3.50 0.08 26.99
C SER A 468 -2.24 -0.58 26.41
N MET A 469 -2.35 -1.13 25.19
CA MET A 469 -1.21 -1.69 24.46
C MET A 469 -0.12 -0.65 24.22
N MET A 470 -0.47 0.54 23.71
CA MET A 470 0.45 1.65 23.51
C MET A 470 1.15 2.03 24.82
N MET A 471 0.40 2.27 25.90
CA MET A 471 0.97 2.68 27.19
C MET A 471 1.93 1.63 27.77
N LEU A 472 1.59 0.34 27.69
CA LEU A 472 2.49 -0.73 28.12
C LEU A 472 3.75 -0.80 27.23
N SER A 473 3.61 -0.59 25.92
CA SER A 473 4.76 -0.52 24.99
C SER A 473 5.68 0.62 25.36
N PHE A 474 5.14 1.82 25.62
CA PHE A 474 5.91 3.00 25.99
C PHE A 474 6.72 2.76 27.28
N LEU A 475 6.11 2.15 28.29
CA LEU A 475 6.79 1.81 29.54
C LEU A 475 7.87 0.74 29.35
N ASN A 476 7.63 -0.29 28.52
CA ASN A 476 8.62 -1.32 28.22
C ASN A 476 9.85 -0.74 27.48
N VAL A 477 9.61 0.14 26.49
CA VAL A 477 10.67 0.86 25.79
C VAL A 477 11.41 1.79 26.74
N ALA A 478 10.70 2.55 27.59
CA ALA A 478 11.30 3.45 28.56
C ALA A 478 12.20 2.71 29.56
N ARG A 479 11.72 1.58 30.10
CA ARG A 479 12.49 0.68 30.95
C ARG A 479 13.76 0.20 30.25
N HIS A 480 13.66 -0.27 29.01
CA HIS A 480 14.80 -0.78 28.24
C HIS A 480 15.84 0.30 27.96
N VAL A 481 15.40 1.46 27.49
CA VAL A 481 16.28 2.57 27.09
C VAL A 481 16.95 3.21 28.30
N THR A 482 16.18 3.52 29.35
CA THR A 482 16.66 4.30 30.50
C THR A 482 17.29 3.42 31.59
N GLY A 483 16.87 2.16 31.71
CA GLY A 483 17.20 1.29 32.84
C GLY A 483 16.49 1.66 34.16
N ASP A 484 15.57 2.63 34.14
CA ASP A 484 14.86 3.08 35.34
C ASP A 484 13.75 2.09 35.72
N VAL A 485 13.86 1.52 36.92
CA VAL A 485 12.93 0.51 37.45
C VAL A 485 11.53 1.07 37.73
N LYS A 486 11.37 2.40 37.82
CA LYS A 486 10.05 3.00 38.04
C LYS A 486 9.07 2.67 36.91
N TYR A 487 9.56 2.55 35.67
CA TYR A 487 8.69 2.25 34.53
C TYR A 487 8.14 0.81 34.59
N ASP A 488 8.91 -0.13 35.14
CA ASP A 488 8.43 -1.49 35.40
C ASP A 488 7.39 -1.51 36.52
N ALA A 489 7.61 -0.74 37.59
CA ALA A 489 6.64 -0.60 38.68
C ALA A 489 5.31 0.00 38.19
N GLU A 490 5.36 1.03 37.33
CA GLU A 490 4.16 1.61 36.72
C GLU A 490 3.47 0.62 35.77
N ALA A 491 4.21 -0.10 34.93
CA ALA A 491 3.63 -1.11 34.04
C ALA A 491 2.96 -2.23 34.85
N LYS A 492 3.60 -2.69 35.93
CA LYS A 492 3.04 -3.68 36.85
C LYS A 492 1.76 -3.18 37.52
N LYS A 493 1.74 -1.94 38.00
CA LYS A 493 0.54 -1.31 38.57
C LYS A 493 -0.62 -1.28 37.54
N LEU A 494 -0.34 -0.90 36.29
CA LEU A 494 -1.35 -0.89 35.22
C LEU A 494 -1.89 -2.29 34.90
N ARG A 495 -1.02 -3.31 34.93
CA ARG A 495 -1.43 -4.70 34.71
C ARG A 495 -2.25 -5.26 35.87
N ASP A 496 -1.79 -5.11 37.10
CA ASP A 496 -2.37 -5.78 38.25
C ASP A 496 -3.66 -5.12 38.75
N THR A 497 -3.69 -3.79 38.74
CA THR A 497 -4.84 -3.02 39.26
C THR A 497 -5.88 -2.79 38.19
N TYR A 498 -5.44 -2.50 36.95
CA TYR A 498 -6.32 -2.03 35.87
C TYR A 498 -6.37 -2.97 34.66
N GLN A 499 -5.71 -4.14 34.73
CA GLN A 499 -5.82 -5.20 33.74
C GLN A 499 -5.40 -4.80 32.31
N TYR A 500 -4.44 -3.86 32.17
CA TYR A 500 -4.03 -3.37 30.85
C TYR A 500 -3.55 -4.49 29.89
N HIS A 501 -2.87 -5.50 30.41
CA HIS A 501 -2.44 -6.67 29.64
C HIS A 501 -3.60 -7.52 29.10
N ILE A 502 -4.77 -7.52 29.76
CA ILE A 502 -5.99 -8.18 29.30
C ILE A 502 -6.65 -7.35 28.20
N PHE A 503 -6.72 -6.03 28.36
CA PHE A 503 -7.22 -5.14 27.31
C PHE A 503 -6.37 -5.24 26.05
N ALA A 504 -5.04 -5.30 26.20
CA ALA A 504 -4.11 -5.45 25.09
C ALA A 504 -4.24 -6.77 24.31
N LEU A 505 -4.97 -7.79 24.80
CA LEU A 505 -5.29 -9.00 24.01
C LEU A 505 -6.27 -8.72 22.85
N HIS A 506 -7.06 -7.66 22.98
CA HIS A 506 -8.00 -7.17 21.97
C HIS A 506 -7.55 -5.77 21.54
N PRO A 507 -6.54 -5.69 20.67
CA PRO A 507 -5.74 -4.48 20.54
C PRO A 507 -6.44 -3.32 19.85
N LYS A 508 -7.54 -3.54 19.13
CA LYS A 508 -8.41 -2.48 18.59
C LYS A 508 -9.78 -3.06 18.25
N GLU A 509 -10.72 -2.16 17.97
CA GLU A 509 -12.01 -2.53 17.44
C GLU A 509 -11.92 -2.92 15.96
N TYR A 510 -12.59 -4.02 15.63
CA TYR A 510 -12.75 -4.55 14.27
C TYR A 510 -14.24 -4.68 13.89
N PHE A 511 -15.15 -4.34 14.81
CA PHE A 511 -16.60 -4.31 14.60
C PHE A 511 -17.26 -3.41 15.67
N PRO A 512 -18.32 -2.65 15.35
CA PRO A 512 -18.96 -2.53 14.04
C PRO A 512 -18.10 -1.74 13.03
N ALA A 513 -18.42 -1.85 11.74
CA ALA A 513 -17.59 -1.35 10.64
C ALA A 513 -17.21 0.14 10.79
N GLU A 514 -18.13 0.95 11.30
CA GLU A 514 -17.95 2.38 11.55
C GLU A 514 -16.87 2.71 12.59
N ASN A 515 -16.50 1.75 13.45
CA ASN A 515 -15.44 1.90 14.45
C ASN A 515 -14.09 1.36 13.94
N VAL A 516 -14.06 0.77 12.75
CA VAL A 516 -12.83 0.20 12.19
C VAL A 516 -12.01 1.30 11.56
N VAL A 517 -10.95 1.66 12.26
CA VAL A 517 -10.00 2.68 11.83
C VAL A 517 -8.73 2.02 11.26
N PRO A 518 -8.41 2.18 9.95
CA PRO A 518 -7.30 1.48 9.30
C PRO A 518 -5.91 1.92 9.77
N TRP A 519 -5.72 3.20 10.09
CA TRP A 519 -4.40 3.71 10.49
C TRP A 519 -3.95 3.20 11.86
N ASP A 520 -4.89 2.82 12.73
CA ASP A 520 -4.59 2.17 14.01
C ASP A 520 -3.84 0.84 13.84
N ASN A 521 -3.88 0.20 12.66
CA ASN A 521 -3.08 -0.98 12.39
C ASN A 521 -1.58 -0.68 12.55
N ASN A 522 -1.13 0.52 12.14
CA ASN A 522 0.25 0.96 12.36
C ASN A 522 0.55 1.12 13.86
N LEU A 523 -0.33 1.79 14.60
CA LEU A 523 -0.16 2.03 16.04
C LEU A 523 -0.08 0.70 16.80
N CYS A 524 -0.98 -0.22 16.49
CA CYS A 524 -1.04 -1.57 17.05
C CYS A 524 0.27 -2.33 16.81
N LEU A 525 0.69 -2.47 15.54
CA LEU A 525 1.86 -3.29 15.20
C LEU A 525 3.18 -2.67 15.68
N MET A 526 3.34 -1.35 15.57
CA MET A 526 4.49 -0.63 16.12
C MET A 526 4.58 -0.79 17.64
N SER A 527 3.45 -0.75 18.34
CA SER A 527 3.38 -0.94 19.79
C SER A 527 3.67 -2.38 20.19
N LEU A 528 3.12 -3.37 19.47
CA LEU A 528 3.44 -4.79 19.65
C LEU A 528 4.93 -5.08 19.47
N TYR A 529 5.60 -4.37 18.55
CA TYR A 529 7.04 -4.50 18.39
C TYR A 529 7.80 -4.09 19.65
N GLY A 530 7.44 -2.97 20.28
CA GLY A 530 8.01 -2.56 21.56
C GLY A 530 7.67 -3.53 22.71
N LEU A 531 6.43 -4.02 22.76
CA LEU A 531 6.00 -4.99 23.78
C LEU A 531 6.76 -6.30 23.67
N LEU A 532 6.68 -6.98 22.53
CA LEU A 532 7.25 -8.32 22.37
C LEU A 532 8.78 -8.32 22.39
N LYS A 533 9.42 -7.26 21.88
CA LYS A 533 10.88 -7.18 21.84
C LYS A 533 11.51 -6.91 23.21
N TYR A 534 10.84 -6.12 24.06
CA TYR A 534 11.40 -5.70 25.34
C TYR A 534 10.67 -6.30 26.55
N GLU A 535 9.68 -7.17 26.37
CA GLU A 535 9.08 -7.92 27.48
C GLU A 535 9.99 -9.07 27.93
N THR A 536 10.08 -9.27 29.24
CA THR A 536 10.93 -10.30 29.86
C THR A 536 10.13 -11.39 30.57
N ASP A 537 8.85 -11.14 30.89
CA ASP A 537 7.97 -12.13 31.47
C ASP A 537 7.46 -13.12 30.39
N PRO A 538 7.78 -14.42 30.51
CA PRO A 538 7.32 -15.43 29.55
C PRO A 538 5.79 -15.56 29.48
N ALA A 539 5.07 -15.31 30.56
CA ALA A 539 3.60 -15.35 30.56
C ALA A 539 3.02 -14.21 29.71
N LEU A 540 3.54 -12.99 29.89
CA LEU A 540 3.12 -11.82 29.10
C LEU A 540 3.49 -11.98 27.61
N LEU A 541 4.66 -12.52 27.30
CA LEU A 541 5.07 -12.82 25.91
C LEU A 541 4.08 -13.77 25.21
N LEU A 542 3.57 -14.79 25.90
CA LEU A 542 2.55 -15.70 25.36
C LEU A 542 1.22 -14.97 25.09
N MET A 543 0.83 -14.06 25.98
CA MET A 543 -0.38 -13.24 25.82
C MET A 543 -0.23 -12.27 24.64
N TYR A 544 0.87 -11.54 24.55
CA TYR A 544 1.11 -10.60 23.44
C TYR A 544 1.28 -11.30 22.09
N ARG A 545 1.82 -12.53 22.08
CA ARG A 545 1.85 -13.36 20.88
C ARG A 545 0.42 -13.68 20.38
N GLN A 546 -0.51 -13.95 21.28
CA GLN A 546 -1.92 -14.16 20.95
C GLN A 546 -2.62 -12.88 20.50
N SER A 547 -2.27 -11.73 21.10
CA SER A 547 -2.73 -10.41 20.64
C SER A 547 -2.29 -10.10 19.21
N LEU A 548 -1.02 -10.41 18.88
CA LEU A 548 -0.49 -10.27 17.52
C LEU A 548 -1.29 -11.11 16.52
N GLU A 549 -1.67 -12.35 16.85
CA GLU A 549 -2.54 -13.17 15.99
C GLU A 549 -3.92 -12.56 15.81
N ASN A 550 -4.51 -12.02 16.88
CA ASN A 550 -5.80 -11.37 16.80
C ASN A 550 -5.74 -10.19 15.81
N ALA A 551 -4.74 -9.32 15.93
CA ALA A 551 -4.54 -8.24 14.99
C ALA A 551 -4.31 -8.75 13.54
N TRP A 552 -3.49 -9.79 13.40
CA TRP A 552 -3.12 -10.36 12.10
C TRP A 552 -4.32 -10.93 11.33
N LEU A 553 -5.25 -11.60 12.02
CA LEU A 553 -6.46 -12.16 11.41
C LEU A 553 -7.27 -11.13 10.62
N HIS A 554 -7.29 -9.87 11.08
CA HIS A 554 -8.08 -8.81 10.46
C HIS A 554 -7.36 -8.08 9.32
N ILE A 555 -6.02 -8.10 9.28
CA ILE A 555 -5.25 -7.30 8.32
C ILE A 555 -4.47 -8.13 7.30
N SER A 556 -4.25 -9.43 7.55
CA SER A 556 -3.44 -10.33 6.71
C SER A 556 -3.85 -10.38 5.25
N LYS A 557 -5.14 -10.20 4.96
CA LYS A 557 -5.69 -10.22 3.60
C LYS A 557 -5.54 -8.89 2.85
N GLN A 558 -5.12 -7.83 3.52
CA GLN A 558 -4.90 -6.52 2.90
C GLN A 558 -3.56 -6.40 2.16
N LYS A 559 -2.63 -7.34 2.38
CA LYS A 559 -1.32 -7.40 1.70
C LYS A 559 -0.58 -6.06 1.75
N ASN A 560 0.02 -5.76 2.88
CA ASN A 560 0.75 -4.52 3.12
C ASN A 560 2.17 -4.88 3.58
N ALA A 561 3.18 -4.47 2.79
CA ALA A 561 4.56 -4.87 3.05
C ALA A 561 5.04 -4.53 4.47
N PHE A 562 4.60 -3.40 5.05
CA PHE A 562 4.98 -3.05 6.43
C PHE A 562 4.34 -3.98 7.45
N TRP A 563 3.04 -4.24 7.32
CA TRP A 563 2.30 -5.12 8.23
C TRP A 563 2.77 -6.58 8.12
N ASP A 564 2.98 -7.05 6.89
CA ASP A 564 3.56 -8.36 6.60
C ASP A 564 4.93 -8.52 7.27
N THR A 565 5.82 -7.52 7.11
CA THR A 565 7.19 -7.56 7.63
C THR A 565 7.23 -7.53 9.16
N ILE A 566 6.45 -6.64 9.79
CA ILE A 566 6.46 -6.52 11.26
C ILE A 566 5.86 -7.75 11.92
N TYR A 567 4.76 -8.30 11.39
CA TYR A 567 4.18 -9.55 11.88
C TYR A 567 5.17 -10.72 11.80
N GLU A 568 5.77 -10.94 10.61
CA GLU A 568 6.75 -12.01 10.40
C GLU A 568 7.96 -11.86 11.34
N SER A 569 8.49 -10.64 11.50
CA SER A 569 9.62 -10.41 12.40
C SER A 569 9.34 -10.78 13.86
N LEU A 570 8.11 -10.53 14.33
CA LEU A 570 7.70 -10.81 15.70
C LEU A 570 7.37 -12.29 15.91
N ALA A 571 6.80 -12.94 14.88
CA ALA A 571 6.54 -14.38 14.90
C ALA A 571 7.86 -15.20 14.87
N ASP A 572 8.86 -14.79 14.07
CA ASP A 572 10.19 -15.41 14.04
C ASP A 572 10.93 -15.25 15.37
N GLU A 573 10.84 -14.07 15.98
CA GLU A 573 11.42 -13.84 17.31
C GLU A 573 10.76 -14.73 18.37
N PHE A 574 9.44 -14.89 18.33
CA PHE A 574 8.74 -15.82 19.22
C PHE A 574 9.17 -17.27 18.99
N THR A 575 9.33 -17.69 17.72
CA THR A 575 9.85 -19.02 17.35
C THR A 575 11.21 -19.27 18.00
N ARG A 576 12.11 -18.28 17.92
CA ARG A 576 13.44 -18.32 18.53
C ARG A 576 13.36 -18.48 20.06
N LEU A 577 12.44 -17.78 20.72
CA LEU A 577 12.23 -17.90 22.17
C LEU A 577 11.72 -19.30 22.56
N VAL A 578 10.81 -19.89 21.76
CA VAL A 578 10.36 -21.27 21.94
C VAL A 578 11.53 -22.25 21.85
N ASP A 579 12.36 -22.13 20.80
CA ASP A 579 13.52 -22.99 20.58
C ASP A 579 14.55 -22.86 21.72
N GLN A 580 14.66 -21.66 22.31
CA GLN A 580 15.48 -21.38 23.49
C GLN A 580 14.84 -21.82 24.82
N LYS A 581 13.68 -22.50 24.78
CA LYS A 581 12.96 -23.01 25.95
C LYS A 581 12.49 -21.91 26.90
N ALA A 582 12.24 -20.69 26.41
CA ALA A 582 11.77 -19.58 27.24
C ALA A 582 10.43 -19.87 27.94
N PHE A 583 9.60 -20.77 27.37
CA PHE A 583 8.27 -21.13 27.86
C PHE A 583 8.19 -22.54 28.46
N ALA A 584 9.33 -23.17 28.80
CA ALA A 584 9.35 -24.55 29.30
C ALA A 584 8.81 -24.73 30.73
N ARG A 585 8.61 -23.62 31.46
CA ARG A 585 8.03 -23.59 32.80
C ARG A 585 6.56 -24.02 32.76
N THR A 586 6.15 -24.87 33.71
CA THR A 586 4.77 -25.35 33.83
C THR A 586 3.89 -24.47 34.73
N ASP A 587 4.50 -23.54 35.46
CA ASP A 587 3.86 -22.67 36.45
C ASP A 587 3.55 -21.26 35.93
N LEU A 588 3.68 -21.03 34.61
CA LEU A 588 3.41 -19.71 34.01
C LEU A 588 1.94 -19.28 34.15
N PHE A 589 1.02 -20.25 34.11
CA PHE A 589 -0.42 -20.02 34.24
C PHE A 589 -1.02 -21.10 35.16
N PRO A 590 -0.90 -20.96 36.49
CA PRO A 590 -1.27 -22.00 37.45
C PRO A 590 -2.77 -22.35 37.42
N GLU A 591 -3.63 -21.43 36.99
CA GLU A 591 -5.07 -21.66 36.82
C GLU A 591 -5.40 -22.46 35.55
N ASN A 592 -4.49 -22.47 34.57
CA ASN A 592 -4.64 -23.18 33.30
C ASN A 592 -3.29 -23.62 32.72
N HIS A 593 -2.77 -24.75 33.24
CA HIS A 593 -1.48 -25.31 32.83
C HIS A 593 -1.40 -25.68 31.33
N LEU A 594 -2.54 -25.76 30.61
CA LEU A 594 -2.59 -26.09 29.19
C LEU A 594 -2.45 -24.86 28.28
N TYR A 595 -2.61 -23.65 28.81
CA TYR A 595 -2.58 -22.42 28.02
C TYR A 595 -1.24 -22.21 27.32
N ALA A 596 -0.14 -22.21 28.07
CA ALA A 596 1.20 -21.99 27.51
C ALA A 596 1.57 -23.04 26.44
N PRO A 597 1.44 -24.36 26.68
CA PRO A 597 1.67 -25.37 25.64
C PRO A 597 0.77 -25.20 24.41
N SER A 598 -0.49 -24.78 24.59
CA SER A 598 -1.44 -24.56 23.48
C SER A 598 -1.02 -23.37 22.61
N VAL A 599 -0.67 -22.24 23.22
CA VAL A 599 -0.18 -21.04 22.50
C VAL A 599 1.11 -21.37 21.75
N VAL A 600 2.08 -22.01 22.42
CA VAL A 600 3.34 -22.43 21.78
C VAL A 600 3.07 -23.34 20.59
N LYS A 601 2.22 -24.37 20.76
CA LYS A 601 1.91 -25.31 19.68
C LYS A 601 1.20 -24.63 18.50
N THR A 602 0.26 -23.75 18.78
CA THR A 602 -0.59 -23.12 17.75
C THR A 602 0.18 -22.07 16.96
N HIS A 603 1.01 -21.29 17.65
CA HIS A 603 1.62 -20.07 17.13
C HIS A 603 3.14 -20.17 17.00
N TYR A 604 3.68 -21.40 16.99
CA TYR A 604 5.12 -21.67 16.86
C TYR A 604 5.72 -21.07 15.60
N ARG A 605 4.98 -21.00 14.49
CA ARG A 605 5.42 -20.39 13.23
C ARG A 605 4.46 -19.29 12.82
N ALA A 606 4.96 -18.35 12.04
CA ALA A 606 4.14 -17.35 11.38
C ALA A 606 3.08 -18.00 10.47
N ALA A 607 1.90 -17.39 10.42
CA ALA A 607 0.82 -17.79 9.53
C ALA A 607 0.86 -17.06 8.17
N ASN A 608 1.84 -16.19 7.95
CA ASN A 608 1.95 -15.39 6.74
C ASN A 608 2.80 -16.09 5.67
N HIS A 609 2.68 -15.60 4.43
CA HIS A 609 3.48 -16.02 3.30
C HIS A 609 4.57 -14.98 3.04
N PRO A 610 5.86 -15.26 3.35
CA PRO A 610 6.95 -14.30 3.18
C PRO A 610 7.05 -13.69 1.77
N ALA A 611 6.55 -14.40 0.76
CA ALA A 611 6.52 -13.89 -0.61
C ALA A 611 5.57 -12.69 -0.83
N TYR A 612 4.60 -12.44 0.06
CA TYR A 612 3.76 -11.24 0.00
C TYR A 612 4.55 -9.98 0.29
N ILE A 613 5.58 -10.06 1.14
CA ILE A 613 6.51 -8.94 1.36
C ILE A 613 7.18 -8.59 0.03
N LEU A 614 7.80 -9.58 -0.62
CA LEU A 614 8.51 -9.39 -1.88
C LEU A 614 7.59 -8.89 -2.99
N GLU A 615 6.43 -9.52 -3.18
CA GLU A 615 5.46 -9.12 -4.20
C GLU A 615 5.01 -7.67 -4.01
N ASN A 616 4.64 -7.27 -2.78
CA ASN A 616 4.19 -5.92 -2.52
C ASN A 616 5.29 -4.91 -2.80
N LEU A 617 6.51 -5.12 -2.27
CA LEU A 617 7.65 -4.24 -2.51
C LEU A 617 7.92 -4.04 -4.01
N GLN A 618 7.83 -5.10 -4.81
CA GLN A 618 7.99 -5.02 -6.26
C GLN A 618 6.88 -4.17 -6.91
N LYS A 619 5.64 -4.31 -6.45
CA LYS A 619 4.47 -3.63 -7.03
C LYS A 619 4.29 -2.17 -6.60
N ILE A 620 4.91 -1.71 -5.51
CA ILE A 620 4.83 -0.30 -5.08
C ILE A 620 5.15 0.64 -6.27
N PRO A 621 4.28 1.58 -6.68
CA PRO A 621 4.57 2.46 -7.81
C PRO A 621 5.73 3.41 -7.49
N LEU A 622 6.48 3.86 -8.51
CA LEU A 622 7.61 4.77 -8.31
C LEU A 622 7.17 6.21 -8.02
N ASP A 623 6.09 6.70 -8.62
CA ASP A 623 5.70 8.11 -8.47
C ASP A 623 5.15 8.47 -7.09
N LEU A 624 4.54 7.50 -6.38
CA LEU A 624 3.81 7.69 -5.13
C LEU A 624 2.84 8.89 -5.16
N ILE A 625 2.35 9.24 -6.35
CA ILE A 625 1.30 10.24 -6.50
C ILE A 625 -0.01 9.61 -6.01
N GLY A 626 -0.77 10.36 -5.23
CA GLY A 626 -2.09 9.92 -4.83
C GLY A 626 -3.09 10.11 -5.98
N TYR A 627 -3.83 9.07 -6.33
CA TYR A 627 -4.76 9.07 -7.46
C TYR A 627 -6.20 8.82 -6.98
N THR A 628 -7.18 9.22 -7.79
CA THR A 628 -8.54 8.68 -7.68
C THR A 628 -8.65 7.41 -8.49
N MET A 629 -9.11 6.32 -7.86
CA MET A 629 -9.40 5.06 -8.56
C MET A 629 -10.72 4.49 -8.06
N HIS A 630 -11.49 3.94 -8.99
CA HIS A 630 -12.81 3.37 -8.74
C HIS A 630 -12.85 1.95 -9.29
N ASN A 631 -12.98 0.96 -8.41
CA ASN A 631 -12.86 -0.47 -8.72
C ASN A 631 -14.15 -1.27 -8.47
N THR A 632 -15.26 -0.66 -8.04
CA THR A 632 -16.50 -1.42 -7.72
C THR A 632 -17.17 -2.06 -8.94
N HIS A 633 -16.80 -1.67 -10.16
CA HIS A 633 -17.30 -2.26 -11.41
C HIS A 633 -16.62 -3.57 -11.80
N ARG A 634 -15.55 -3.94 -11.10
CA ARG A 634 -14.73 -5.10 -11.45
C ARG A 634 -15.50 -6.40 -11.23
N LEU A 635 -15.44 -7.30 -12.20
CA LEU A 635 -16.06 -8.62 -12.13
C LEU A 635 -15.28 -9.59 -11.23
N ASP A 636 -14.01 -9.30 -10.97
CA ASP A 636 -13.13 -10.07 -10.09
C ASP A 636 -13.15 -9.61 -8.63
N VAL A 637 -14.15 -8.81 -8.26
CA VAL A 637 -14.33 -8.27 -6.91
C VAL A 637 -15.66 -8.73 -6.31
N VAL A 638 -15.63 -8.98 -4.99
CA VAL A 638 -16.78 -9.25 -4.14
C VAL A 638 -16.94 -8.06 -3.20
N LEU A 639 -18.09 -7.39 -3.25
CA LEU A 639 -18.43 -6.30 -2.34
C LEU A 639 -18.70 -6.84 -0.93
N ASP A 640 -18.29 -6.10 0.09
CA ASP A 640 -18.53 -6.45 1.48
C ASP A 640 -19.99 -6.17 1.85
N GLY A 641 -20.74 -7.24 2.14
CA GLY A 641 -22.14 -7.18 2.53
C GLY A 641 -22.39 -7.03 4.03
N THR A 642 -21.34 -6.78 4.83
CA THR A 642 -21.47 -6.63 6.29
C THR A 642 -22.39 -5.45 6.63
N PRO A 643 -23.39 -5.63 7.52
CA PRO A 643 -24.28 -4.54 7.91
C PRO A 643 -23.49 -3.33 8.47
N GLY A 644 -23.78 -2.13 7.97
CA GLY A 644 -23.09 -0.89 8.36
C GLY A 644 -21.82 -0.58 7.56
N GLN A 645 -21.34 -1.51 6.72
CA GLN A 645 -20.18 -1.29 5.87
C GLN A 645 -20.49 -0.34 4.71
N SER A 646 -19.50 0.46 4.31
CA SER A 646 -19.58 1.30 3.12
C SER A 646 -19.74 0.47 1.83
N GLU A 647 -20.56 0.94 0.89
CA GLU A 647 -20.90 0.23 -0.37
C GLU A 647 -19.70 0.03 -1.32
N ASP A 648 -18.60 0.76 -1.08
CA ASP A 648 -17.38 0.75 -1.89
C ASP A 648 -16.24 -0.07 -1.27
N MET A 649 -16.57 -0.97 -0.35
CA MET A 649 -15.61 -1.86 0.30
C MET A 649 -15.72 -3.28 -0.25
N GLY A 650 -14.60 -3.98 -0.39
CA GLY A 650 -14.59 -5.36 -0.85
C GLY A 650 -13.20 -5.90 -1.19
N TRP A 651 -13.18 -7.12 -1.71
CA TRP A 651 -11.94 -7.87 -1.98
C TRP A 651 -12.04 -8.64 -3.29
N ARG A 652 -10.90 -9.12 -3.79
CA ARG A 652 -10.85 -10.00 -4.96
C ARG A 652 -11.55 -11.32 -4.68
N THR A 653 -11.97 -12.05 -5.71
CA THR A 653 -12.62 -13.36 -5.55
C THR A 653 -11.82 -14.41 -4.76
N ASP A 654 -10.51 -14.21 -4.57
CA ASP A 654 -9.62 -15.02 -3.72
C ASP A 654 -9.60 -14.57 -2.24
N GLY A 655 -10.32 -13.52 -1.88
CA GLY A 655 -10.40 -12.95 -0.54
C GLY A 655 -9.33 -11.91 -0.23
N LEU A 656 -8.40 -11.62 -1.15
CA LEU A 656 -7.32 -10.67 -0.92
C LEU A 656 -7.70 -9.27 -1.42
N ALA A 657 -7.11 -8.24 -0.83
CA ALA A 657 -7.20 -6.89 -1.37
C ALA A 657 -6.63 -6.83 -2.80
N LEU A 658 -7.03 -5.81 -3.57
CA LEU A 658 -6.49 -5.55 -4.91
C LEU A 658 -4.96 -5.41 -4.86
N PRO A 659 -4.18 -5.66 -5.92
CA PRO A 659 -2.76 -5.33 -5.91
C PRO A 659 -2.50 -3.83 -5.63
N VAL A 660 -1.44 -3.45 -4.91
CA VAL A 660 -1.14 -2.05 -4.54
C VAL A 660 -1.06 -1.12 -5.76
N ASP A 661 -0.61 -1.63 -6.90
CA ASP A 661 -0.52 -0.91 -8.17
C ASP A 661 -1.89 -0.72 -8.87
N GLU A 662 -2.95 -1.35 -8.35
CA GLU A 662 -4.34 -1.26 -8.80
C GLU A 662 -5.26 -0.55 -7.78
N ARG A 663 -4.71 -0.05 -6.67
CA ARG A 663 -5.42 0.72 -5.62
C ARG A 663 -5.20 2.22 -5.77
N ALA A 664 -6.18 3.00 -5.32
CA ALA A 664 -6.09 4.45 -5.31
C ALA A 664 -5.01 4.98 -4.35
N HIS A 665 -4.81 4.30 -3.22
CA HIS A 665 -3.89 4.73 -2.19
C HIS A 665 -2.49 4.15 -2.34
N VAL A 666 -1.50 4.91 -1.88
CA VAL A 666 -0.09 4.50 -1.80
C VAL A 666 0.44 4.50 -0.37
N ARG A 667 -0.35 4.92 0.63
CA ARG A 667 0.09 5.03 2.03
C ARG A 667 0.01 3.72 2.82
N GLN A 668 0.84 3.60 3.88
CA GLN A 668 0.93 2.39 4.72
C GLN A 668 -0.29 2.18 5.63
N ASP A 669 -1.11 3.21 5.82
CA ASP A 669 -2.12 3.31 6.87
C ASP A 669 -3.57 3.32 6.32
N ARG A 670 -3.73 2.93 5.05
CA ARG A 670 -5.02 2.91 4.34
C ARG A 670 -5.60 1.51 4.28
N ASP A 671 -6.92 1.45 4.14
CA ASP A 671 -7.63 0.18 4.01
C ASP A 671 -7.48 -0.38 2.59
N GLY A 672 -6.82 -1.53 2.48
CA GLY A 672 -6.64 -2.26 1.22
C GLY A 672 -7.94 -2.72 0.56
N PHE A 673 -9.05 -2.76 1.32
CA PHE A 673 -10.38 -3.15 0.82
C PHE A 673 -11.21 -1.99 0.29
N ALA A 674 -10.73 -0.74 0.38
CA ALA A 674 -11.39 0.38 -0.28
C ALA A 674 -11.27 0.27 -1.81
N LEU A 675 -12.40 0.01 -2.48
CA LEU A 675 -12.48 -0.13 -3.93
C LEU A 675 -12.64 1.22 -4.63
N ASN A 676 -13.25 2.19 -3.96
CA ASN A 676 -13.31 3.57 -4.41
C ASN A 676 -12.55 4.45 -3.41
N ALA A 677 -11.48 5.07 -3.86
CA ALA A 677 -10.67 5.92 -3.00
C ALA A 677 -9.99 7.03 -3.81
N SER A 678 -9.63 8.11 -3.12
CA SER A 678 -8.90 9.24 -3.69
C SER A 678 -7.88 9.75 -2.68
N GLU A 679 -6.63 9.89 -3.12
CA GLU A 679 -5.56 10.50 -2.33
C GLU A 679 -5.10 11.82 -2.97
N GLY A 680 -5.96 12.85 -2.90
CA GLY A 680 -5.64 14.18 -3.44
C GLY A 680 -5.67 14.29 -4.96
N ASP A 681 -6.08 13.24 -5.68
CA ASP A 681 -6.32 13.24 -7.13
C ASP A 681 -5.22 13.91 -7.98
N GLY A 682 -3.96 13.58 -7.71
CA GLY A 682 -2.81 14.14 -8.44
C GLY A 682 -2.27 15.45 -7.90
N TYR A 683 -2.83 16.00 -6.84
CA TYR A 683 -2.31 17.18 -6.15
C TYR A 683 -1.45 16.83 -4.94
N SER A 684 -1.12 15.55 -4.75
CA SER A 684 -0.29 15.11 -3.64
C SER A 684 0.70 14.03 -4.04
N GLU A 685 1.90 14.09 -3.46
CA GLU A 685 2.94 13.06 -3.57
C GLU A 685 3.27 12.57 -2.16
N HIS A 686 3.29 11.25 -1.98
CA HIS A 686 3.67 10.60 -0.73
C HIS A 686 5.16 10.23 -0.73
N GLU A 687 5.70 10.20 0.48
CA GLU A 687 7.11 9.97 0.71
C GLU A 687 7.48 8.47 0.67
N GLY A 688 8.72 8.17 0.28
CA GLY A 688 9.21 6.82 0.01
C GLY A 688 9.37 5.86 1.21
N THR A 689 9.15 6.29 2.45
CA THR A 689 9.21 5.43 3.65
C THR A 689 8.23 4.26 3.54
N PHE A 690 7.14 4.43 2.79
CA PHE A 690 6.22 3.36 2.43
C PHE A 690 6.94 2.10 1.93
N PHE A 691 8.00 2.27 1.12
CA PHE A 691 8.87 1.20 0.65
C PHE A 691 10.07 0.97 1.58
N LEU A 692 10.74 2.05 2.02
CA LEU A 692 12.03 1.95 2.70
C LEU A 692 11.94 1.21 4.04
N LEU A 693 10.92 1.49 4.84
CA LEU A 693 10.76 0.87 6.15
C LEU A 693 10.60 -0.65 6.07
N PRO A 694 9.59 -1.20 5.34
CA PRO A 694 9.46 -2.65 5.20
C PRO A 694 10.66 -3.29 4.54
N TYR A 695 11.26 -2.67 3.51
CA TYR A 695 12.41 -3.25 2.82
C TYR A 695 13.60 -3.44 3.75
N TYR A 696 14.04 -2.38 4.44
CA TYR A 696 15.21 -2.47 5.32
C TYR A 696 14.93 -3.25 6.59
N MET A 697 13.71 -3.20 7.11
CA MET A 697 13.28 -4.03 8.23
C MET A 697 13.34 -5.53 7.86
N ALA A 698 12.85 -5.90 6.68
CA ALA A 698 12.90 -7.27 6.19
C ALA A 698 14.34 -7.76 5.98
N LEU A 699 15.25 -6.91 5.47
CA LEU A 699 16.68 -7.24 5.37
C LEU A 699 17.36 -7.42 6.73
N TYR A 700 17.03 -6.58 7.70
CA TYR A 700 17.58 -6.68 9.06
C TYR A 700 17.14 -7.98 9.75
N HIS A 701 15.85 -8.31 9.65
CA HIS A 701 15.27 -9.52 10.23
C HIS A 701 15.47 -10.78 9.38
N LYS A 702 16.17 -10.68 8.23
CA LYS A 702 16.47 -11.80 7.31
C LYS A 702 15.22 -12.45 6.70
N LEU A 703 14.15 -11.68 6.54
CA LEU A 703 12.93 -12.08 5.81
C LEU A 703 13.11 -11.95 4.29
N LEU A 704 14.09 -11.16 3.87
CA LEU A 704 14.56 -11.07 2.50
C LEU A 704 16.07 -11.30 2.46
N ASP A 705 16.53 -11.94 1.39
CA ASP A 705 17.96 -12.06 1.12
C ASP A 705 18.52 -10.69 0.71
N ARG A 706 19.69 -10.35 1.25
CA ARG A 706 20.50 -9.21 0.80
C ARG A 706 21.09 -9.49 -0.55
#